data_AF-A0A388TIC9-F1
#
_entry.id   AF-A0A388TIC9-F1
#
_cell.length_a   1.000
_cell.length_b   1.000
_cell.length_c   1.000
_cell.angle_alpha   90.00
_cell.angle_beta   90.00
_cell.angle_gamma   90.00
#
_symmetry.space_group_name_H-M   'P 1'
#
loop_
_entity.id
_entity.type
_entity.pdbx_description
1 polymer ?
#
loop_
_entity_poly.entity_id
_entity_poly.type
_entity_poly.pdbx_seq_one_letter_code
_entity_poly.pdbx_strand_id
1 'polypeptide(L)'
;MKNNTSTKNKEILFFAYQGMKTGCADDNVEAIKKAILDYNTYQHTIEAFPWENLTSSGGFISEEILEKIKAASSFACDLTRLNHNVLFELGYACAKNKNIFIFLNENIENAKINYSNFLLKNMRYSPFKNAKDIHGKLQNKEYSHDHIKSIIPKPIFDVENDIFYLDSEAETQASLDLNEFLKSQNADNFKIKLSDPHEVEYKTLSYYFTNLQTTKSVIFHMVPENYENHNVENAKKSFLAGVALGLDKKVLLIAPAKYRSPLDYADILETYISSEDCINRVRQWLSTNCISELDTKMPEQVQDNSNFGVLQIALECVAENEKEDLLNYFVSTNAYEKAKENKSKILLVGRKGSGKTAIYFKLLDDLSKNNLNYNVSLKPESLELLESIDFSTLYKSESSKKTFFYTVWKTVIYSKLIQIIENKINTKLLNNGSNINAGDNEILEFCKSYQNYLKQNFYGVIKEINTDTHTGLNSPNILEDLYKKYITPLTNLLKAYFNDKKYITINVLADNLDKSWNPQNNLLVQSDMILTLLEVDSTIKNDLSNDRKNNIGIHGYIFLREDIYNYISKTANEPDKLRTLLYKIDWENYPLKLKELIELKLKHILNKAEDTTLDDLWMELFEKFDKKSPFDVIKNIIILRPRDILFFIQDLFVSAANNNRVKVSRADFEYAIAQYTEFLNGNLIAEMKAEFPEVVAVVNFFQKYHIVRYNDYVNKLKKLTYDENRIENLTKDLFKNGYLFAFDRTANLVCKDYDELKQLLLKRILYFWKHDVVFMVNERYLNVKRYLKKEFFS
;
A
#
# COMPACT_ATOMS: atom_id res chain seq x y z
N MET A 1 66.96 18.26 19.03
CA MET A 1 65.86 17.28 18.98
C MET A 1 64.54 18.04 18.86
N LYS A 2 64.03 18.19 17.63
CA LYS A 2 62.67 18.70 17.37
C LYS A 2 61.78 17.47 17.23
N ASN A 3 60.81 17.31 18.13
CA ASN A 3 59.81 16.25 18.03
C ASN A 3 58.82 16.61 16.92
N ASN A 4 58.88 15.85 15.83
CA ASN A 4 57.81 15.73 14.84
C ASN A 4 56.60 15.08 15.52
N THR A 5 55.62 15.86 15.96
CA THR A 5 54.27 15.35 16.19
C THR A 5 53.52 15.41 14.87
N SER A 6 53.42 14.27 14.18
CA SER A 6 52.48 14.13 13.07
C SER A 6 51.07 14.33 13.65
N THR A 7 50.39 15.39 13.24
CA THR A 7 48.96 15.57 13.46
C THR A 7 48.23 14.44 12.75
N LYS A 8 47.90 13.36 13.46
CA LYS A 8 46.89 12.40 12.99
C LYS A 8 45.59 13.17 12.84
N ASN A 9 45.01 13.20 11.64
CA ASN A 9 43.65 13.72 11.45
C ASN A 9 42.72 12.94 12.38
N LYS A 10 41.97 13.66 13.24
CA LYS A 10 40.95 13.06 14.09
C LYS A 10 39.83 12.50 13.20
N GLU A 11 39.25 11.38 13.57
CA GLU A 11 38.01 10.91 12.95
C GLU A 11 36.87 11.88 13.30
N ILE A 12 35.87 12.02 12.43
CA ILE A 12 34.75 12.96 12.64
C ILE A 12 33.52 12.20 13.16
N LEU A 13 32.93 12.72 14.23
CA LEU A 13 31.56 12.45 14.66
C LEU A 13 30.69 13.64 14.23
N PHE A 14 29.87 13.49 13.20
CA PHE A 14 28.97 14.57 12.79
C PHE A 14 27.77 14.66 13.73
N PHE A 15 27.40 15.87 14.16
CA PHE A 15 26.31 16.10 15.10
C PHE A 15 25.18 16.95 14.48
N ALA A 16 24.04 16.32 14.27
CA ALA A 16 22.82 16.87 13.71
C ALA A 16 21.80 17.23 14.82
N TYR A 17 21.24 18.44 14.77
CA TYR A 17 20.19 18.86 15.71
C TYR A 17 19.42 20.05 15.15
N GLN A 18 18.19 20.23 15.63
CA GLN A 18 17.39 21.39 15.23
C GLN A 18 18.07 22.70 15.68
N GLY A 19 18.26 23.63 14.76
CA GLY A 19 18.77 24.97 15.07
C GLY A 19 17.86 25.76 16.01
N MET A 20 18.45 26.67 16.79
CA MET A 20 17.69 27.60 17.65
C MET A 20 16.83 28.54 16.81
N LYS A 21 15.56 28.72 17.21
CA LYS A 21 14.74 29.82 16.68
C LYS A 21 15.26 31.15 17.23
N THR A 22 15.39 32.14 16.36
CA THR A 22 15.81 33.51 16.75
C THR A 22 14.94 34.03 17.89
N GLY A 23 15.59 34.39 19.01
CA GLY A 23 14.93 34.98 20.19
C GLY A 23 14.36 33.98 21.20
N CYS A 24 14.62 32.68 21.07
CA CYS A 24 14.19 31.66 22.04
C CYS A 24 15.39 30.84 22.56
N ALA A 25 15.45 30.63 23.87
CA ALA A 25 16.34 29.63 24.45
C ALA A 25 15.81 28.22 24.11
N ASP A 26 16.71 27.29 23.80
CA ASP A 26 16.39 25.88 23.59
C ASP A 26 17.37 25.02 24.40
N ASP A 27 16.87 24.48 25.51
CA ASP A 27 17.64 23.68 26.46
C ASP A 27 18.33 22.47 25.81
N ASN A 28 17.74 21.89 24.75
CA ASN A 28 18.37 20.79 24.02
C ASN A 28 19.62 21.27 23.30
N VAL A 29 19.51 22.38 22.57
CA VAL A 29 20.62 22.93 21.78
C VAL A 29 21.77 23.36 22.69
N GLU A 30 21.47 24.00 23.82
CA GLU A 30 22.50 24.36 24.80
C GLU A 30 23.20 23.12 25.40
N ALA A 31 22.42 22.09 25.76
CA ALA A 31 22.97 20.83 26.27
C ALA A 31 23.88 20.15 25.24
N ILE A 32 23.47 20.12 23.97
CA ILE A 32 24.25 19.52 22.87
C ILE A 32 25.54 20.31 22.65
N LYS A 33 25.48 21.64 22.53
CA LYS A 33 26.66 22.50 22.34
C LYS A 33 27.67 22.32 23.46
N LYS A 34 27.20 22.30 24.71
CA LYS A 34 28.05 22.09 25.87
C LYS A 34 28.66 20.67 25.86
N ALA A 35 27.89 19.65 25.50
CA ALA A 35 28.38 18.28 25.40
C ALA A 35 29.46 18.10 24.32
N ILE A 36 29.30 18.75 23.16
CA ILE A 36 30.28 18.74 22.06
C ILE A 36 31.59 19.40 22.52
N LEU A 37 31.50 20.57 23.16
CA LEU A 37 32.67 21.26 23.71
C LEU A 37 33.41 20.40 24.74
N ASP A 38 32.67 19.82 25.69
CA ASP A 38 33.24 18.97 26.72
C ASP A 38 33.85 17.69 26.11
N TYR A 39 33.19 17.07 25.12
CA TYR A 39 33.72 15.90 24.40
C TYR A 39 35.04 16.23 23.70
N ASN A 40 35.08 17.29 22.91
CA ASN A 40 36.27 17.68 22.14
C ASN A 40 37.46 18.09 23.02
N THR A 41 37.20 18.55 24.25
CA THR A 41 38.24 18.89 25.22
C THR A 41 38.99 17.67 25.72
N TYR A 42 38.29 16.55 25.96
CA TYR A 42 38.86 15.34 26.56
C TYR A 42 39.14 14.21 25.55
N GLN A 43 38.65 14.31 24.30
CA GLN A 43 38.82 13.28 23.27
C GLN A 43 39.90 13.68 22.22
N HIS A 44 40.90 12.83 22.06
CA HIS A 44 42.05 13.07 21.19
C HIS A 44 42.02 12.34 19.83
N THR A 45 41.13 11.37 19.66
CA THR A 45 41.00 10.52 18.47
C THR A 45 39.79 10.85 17.58
N ILE A 46 38.68 11.32 18.18
CA ILE A 46 37.44 11.65 17.47
C ILE A 46 37.07 13.10 17.81
N GLU A 47 36.68 13.87 16.81
CA GLU A 47 36.16 15.22 16.93
C GLU A 47 34.65 15.23 16.67
N ALA A 48 33.87 15.70 17.64
CA ALA A 48 32.45 15.99 17.46
C ALA A 48 32.29 17.31 16.71
N PHE A 49 31.73 17.25 15.51
CA PHE A 49 31.58 18.37 14.59
C PHE A 49 30.09 18.71 14.41
N PRO A 50 29.61 19.87 14.91
CA PRO A 50 28.22 20.30 14.70
C PRO A 50 28.02 20.86 13.28
N TRP A 51 26.81 20.72 12.74
CA TRP A 51 26.46 21.29 11.43
C TRP A 51 26.64 22.81 11.35
N GLU A 52 26.44 23.53 12.46
CA GLU A 52 26.58 25.01 12.54
C GLU A 52 28.00 25.51 12.23
N ASN A 53 29.01 24.63 12.31
CA ASN A 53 30.39 25.00 11.97
C ASN A 53 30.66 25.04 10.47
N LEU A 54 29.69 24.64 9.63
CA LEU A 54 29.74 24.83 8.19
C LEU A 54 29.42 26.30 7.89
N THR A 55 30.45 27.08 7.57
CA THR A 55 30.28 28.47 7.11
C THR A 55 29.84 28.47 5.66
N SER A 56 28.69 29.09 5.37
CA SER A 56 28.12 29.26 4.04
C SER A 56 29.03 30.09 3.11
N SER A 57 30.08 29.49 2.57
CA SER A 57 30.93 30.06 1.53
C SER A 57 30.37 29.74 0.15
N GLY A 58 29.25 30.37 -0.21
CA GLY A 58 28.74 30.43 -1.58
C GLY A 58 28.26 29.12 -2.24
N GLY A 59 28.30 27.98 -1.55
CA GLY A 59 27.70 26.71 -1.96
C GLY A 59 26.32 26.45 -1.32
N PHE A 60 25.58 25.49 -1.86
CA PHE A 60 24.34 24.98 -1.26
C PHE A 60 24.69 24.25 0.05
N ILE A 61 24.11 24.69 1.18
CA ILE A 61 24.39 24.17 2.53
C ILE A 61 24.19 22.64 2.62
N SER A 62 23.27 22.10 1.81
CA SER A 62 22.94 20.69 1.68
C SER A 62 24.14 19.82 1.28
N GLU A 63 24.91 20.20 0.25
CA GLU A 63 25.99 19.39 -0.31
C GLU A 63 27.18 19.27 0.67
N GLU A 64 27.52 20.38 1.35
CA GLU A 64 28.60 20.40 2.34
C GLU A 64 28.28 19.51 3.56
N ILE A 65 27.03 19.53 4.03
CA ILE A 65 26.54 18.66 5.10
C ILE A 65 26.70 17.20 4.69
N LEU A 66 26.20 16.81 3.51
CA LEU A 66 26.25 15.42 3.05
C LEU A 66 27.67 14.91 2.85
N GLU A 67 28.57 15.72 2.29
CA GLU A 67 29.99 15.36 2.15
C GLU A 67 30.69 15.24 3.51
N LYS A 68 30.33 16.08 4.50
CA LYS A 68 30.82 15.89 5.88
C LYS A 68 30.29 14.63 6.53
N ILE A 69 29.01 14.31 6.38
CA ILE A 69 28.43 13.05 6.90
C ILE A 69 29.13 11.86 6.25
N LYS A 70 29.35 11.90 4.94
CA LYS A 70 30.06 10.87 4.17
C LYS A 70 31.51 10.69 4.64
N ALA A 71 32.21 11.76 5.01
CA ALA A 71 33.56 11.69 5.57
C ALA A 71 33.61 11.25 7.06
N ALA A 72 32.51 11.40 7.80
CA ALA A 72 32.45 11.05 9.22
C ALA A 72 32.52 9.53 9.47
N SER A 73 33.08 9.13 10.62
CA SER A 73 33.08 7.74 11.08
C SER A 73 31.78 7.39 11.82
N SER A 74 31.18 8.39 12.46
CA SER A 74 30.00 8.26 13.31
C SER A 74 29.09 9.47 13.12
N PHE A 75 27.81 9.32 13.45
CA PHE A 75 26.81 10.39 13.36
C PHE A 75 25.96 10.40 14.63
N ALA A 76 25.68 11.57 15.17
CA ALA A 76 24.84 11.75 16.34
C ALA A 76 23.70 12.70 15.99
N CYS A 77 22.48 12.40 16.43
CA CYS A 77 21.33 13.26 16.20
C CYS A 77 20.41 13.43 17.40
N ASP A 78 19.80 14.60 17.52
CA ASP A 78 18.65 14.84 18.40
C ASP A 78 17.33 14.60 17.66
N LEU A 79 16.56 13.60 18.10
CA LEU A 79 15.22 13.28 17.60
C LEU A 79 14.10 13.62 18.60
N THR A 80 14.37 14.50 19.57
CA THR A 80 13.35 14.98 20.51
C THR A 80 12.14 15.56 19.78
N ARG A 81 12.41 16.21 18.65
CA ARG A 81 11.41 16.64 17.66
C ARG A 81 11.72 15.93 16.35
N LEU A 82 10.68 15.57 15.59
CA LEU A 82 10.81 14.94 14.27
C LEU A 82 11.22 15.98 13.21
N ASN A 83 12.40 16.56 13.36
CA ASN A 83 12.92 17.56 12.43
C ASN A 83 13.29 16.90 11.09
N HIS A 84 12.75 17.42 9.98
CA HIS A 84 12.92 16.83 8.66
C HIS A 84 14.37 16.85 8.15
N ASN A 85 15.13 17.93 8.41
CA ASN A 85 16.55 18.03 8.07
C ASN A 85 17.34 16.93 8.79
N VAL A 86 17.21 16.87 10.12
CA VAL A 86 17.92 15.87 10.95
C VAL A 86 17.55 14.43 10.54
N LEU A 87 16.30 14.19 10.17
CA LEU A 87 15.85 12.88 9.70
C LEU A 87 16.41 12.53 8.31
N PHE A 88 16.49 13.49 7.40
CA PHE A 88 17.13 13.33 6.10
C PHE A 88 18.62 13.00 6.25
N GLU A 89 19.34 13.77 7.07
CA GLU A 89 20.75 13.52 7.40
C GLU A 89 20.96 12.14 8.05
N LEU A 90 20.06 11.76 8.98
CA LEU A 90 20.08 10.44 9.61
C LEU A 90 19.88 9.33 8.57
N GLY A 91 18.93 9.49 7.64
CA GLY A 91 18.71 8.54 6.56
C GLY A 91 19.96 8.35 5.70
N TYR A 92 20.60 9.45 5.30
CA TYR A 92 21.83 9.43 4.53
C TYR A 92 22.99 8.75 5.29
N ALA A 93 23.15 9.08 6.58
CA ALA A 93 24.16 8.45 7.44
C ALA A 93 23.93 6.94 7.59
N CYS A 94 22.67 6.49 7.66
CA CYS A 94 22.34 5.08 7.72
C CYS A 94 22.72 4.35 6.42
N ALA A 95 22.41 4.93 5.25
CA ALA A 95 22.78 4.37 3.95
C ALA A 95 24.31 4.31 3.73
N LYS A 96 25.07 5.30 4.22
CA LYS A 96 26.54 5.29 4.21
C LYS A 96 27.16 4.48 5.37
N ASN A 97 26.37 3.65 6.06
CA ASN A 97 26.80 2.70 7.10
C ASN A 97 27.59 3.34 8.26
N LYS A 98 27.15 4.52 8.72
CA LYS A 98 27.77 5.23 9.86
C LYS A 98 27.36 4.62 11.19
N ASN A 99 28.19 4.80 12.23
CA ASN A 99 27.80 4.44 13.59
C ASN A 99 26.90 5.55 14.18
N ILE A 100 25.63 5.25 14.48
CA ILE A 100 24.67 6.29 14.88
C ILE A 100 24.45 6.33 16.40
N PHE A 101 24.35 7.55 16.92
CA PHE A 101 23.75 7.87 18.21
C PHE A 101 22.44 8.62 18.01
N ILE A 102 21.37 8.14 18.63
CA ILE A 102 20.09 8.85 18.67
C ILE A 102 19.86 9.34 20.09
N PHE A 103 19.66 10.65 20.25
CA PHE A 103 19.34 11.29 21.52
C PHE A 103 17.88 11.72 21.57
N LEU A 104 17.25 11.61 22.74
CA LEU A 104 15.87 12.04 22.98
C LEU A 104 15.76 12.70 24.37
N ASN A 105 15.28 13.95 24.44
CA ASN A 105 14.96 14.58 25.71
C ASN A 105 13.52 14.26 26.12
N GLU A 106 13.41 13.35 27.09
CA GLU A 106 12.13 12.84 27.58
C GLU A 106 11.30 13.87 28.37
N ASN A 107 11.91 14.99 28.77
CA ASN A 107 11.21 16.05 29.49
C ASN A 107 10.37 16.95 28.55
N ILE A 108 10.61 16.88 27.23
CA ILE A 108 9.83 17.64 26.26
C ILE A 108 8.49 16.94 26.01
N GLU A 109 7.42 17.73 26.02
CA GLU A 109 6.06 17.24 25.81
C GLU A 109 5.95 16.44 24.51
N ASN A 110 5.26 15.30 24.58
CA ASN A 110 5.02 14.39 23.45
C ASN A 110 6.28 13.78 22.78
N ALA A 111 7.51 14.04 23.25
CA ALA A 111 8.73 13.50 22.63
C ALA A 111 8.72 11.97 22.54
N LYS A 112 8.37 11.28 23.63
CA LYS A 112 8.24 9.81 23.65
C LYS A 112 7.13 9.30 22.74
N ILE A 113 5.99 9.98 22.74
CA ILE A 113 4.81 9.59 21.96
C ILE A 113 5.14 9.72 20.47
N ASN A 114 5.69 10.85 20.06
CA ASN A 114 6.11 11.13 18.68
C ASN A 114 7.14 10.11 18.20
N TYR A 115 8.16 9.81 19.01
CA TYR A 115 9.16 8.78 18.67
C TYR A 115 8.53 7.38 18.55
N SER A 116 7.64 7.01 19.48
CA SER A 116 6.98 5.69 19.48
C SER A 116 6.02 5.48 18.31
N ASN A 117 5.50 6.57 17.75
CA ASN A 117 4.61 6.55 16.58
C ASN A 117 5.39 6.68 15.25
N PHE A 118 6.70 6.94 15.30
CA PHE A 118 7.54 7.13 14.13
C PHE A 118 8.09 5.80 13.59
N LEU A 119 8.51 5.80 12.31
CA LEU A 119 9.06 4.65 11.60
C LEU A 119 10.24 3.97 12.34
N LEU A 120 11.00 4.73 13.14
CA LEU A 120 12.16 4.27 13.89
C LEU A 120 11.84 3.85 15.34
N LYS A 121 10.57 3.62 15.72
CA LYS A 121 10.14 3.24 17.09
C LYS A 121 10.92 2.09 17.73
N ASN A 122 11.44 1.16 16.92
CA ASN A 122 12.19 -0.02 17.38
C ASN A 122 13.69 0.26 17.58
N MET A 123 14.16 1.45 17.22
CA MET A 123 15.51 1.87 17.49
C MET A 123 15.69 2.31 18.93
N ARG A 124 16.85 1.96 19.50
CA ARG A 124 17.24 2.45 20.82
C ARG A 124 17.68 3.91 20.70
N TYR A 125 17.16 4.76 21.56
CA TYR A 125 17.69 6.10 21.79
C TYR A 125 18.32 6.19 23.17
N SER A 126 19.20 7.17 23.33
CA SER A 126 19.79 7.58 24.60
C SER A 126 18.98 8.75 25.17
N PRO A 127 18.30 8.59 26.31
CA PRO A 127 17.62 9.69 26.95
C PRO A 127 18.63 10.71 27.48
N PHE A 128 18.34 12.00 27.35
CA PHE A 128 19.16 13.06 27.93
C PHE A 128 18.32 14.17 28.56
N LYS A 129 18.89 14.85 29.55
CA LYS A 129 18.32 16.06 30.16
C LYS A 129 19.30 17.23 30.12
N ASN A 130 20.59 16.95 30.02
CA ASN A 130 21.66 17.94 30.03
C ASN A 130 22.92 17.40 29.32
N ALA A 131 23.94 18.25 29.22
CA ALA A 131 25.19 17.96 28.52
C ALA A 131 25.95 16.73 29.05
N LYS A 132 25.87 16.43 30.37
CA LYS A 132 26.59 15.30 30.98
C LYS A 132 26.04 13.96 30.50
N ASP A 133 24.73 13.88 30.30
CA ASP A 133 24.07 12.67 29.81
C ASP A 133 24.57 12.33 28.39
N ILE A 134 24.60 13.34 27.50
CA ILE A 134 25.10 13.20 26.13
C ILE A 134 26.59 12.83 26.15
N HIS A 135 27.40 13.58 26.89
CA HIS A 135 28.85 13.36 26.98
C HIS A 135 29.20 11.95 27.47
N GLY A 136 28.52 11.45 28.51
CA GLY A 136 28.72 10.10 29.03
C GLY A 136 28.43 9.02 28.00
N LYS A 137 27.35 9.17 27.21
CA LYS A 137 27.00 8.22 26.15
C LYS A 137 27.99 8.21 25.00
N LEU A 138 28.49 9.38 24.60
CA LEU A 138 29.53 9.49 23.58
C LEU A 138 30.85 8.85 24.04
N GLN A 139 31.24 9.04 25.31
CA GLN A 139 32.46 8.44 25.87
C GLN A 139 32.38 6.92 25.95
N ASN A 140 31.24 6.38 26.41
CA ASN A 140 31.03 4.94 26.53
C ASN A 140 30.85 4.24 25.16
N LYS A 141 30.76 5.00 24.07
CA LYS A 141 30.46 4.48 22.72
C LYS A 141 29.19 3.61 22.69
N GLU A 142 28.18 4.02 23.44
CA GLU A 142 26.88 3.35 23.49
C GLU A 142 26.07 3.67 22.22
N TYR A 143 26.47 3.11 21.09
CA TYR A 143 25.81 3.32 19.81
C TYR A 143 24.37 2.80 19.84
N SER A 144 23.47 3.51 19.16
CA SER A 144 22.06 3.12 18.98
C SER A 144 21.87 1.92 18.02
N HIS A 145 22.96 1.27 17.58
CA HIS A 145 23.10 0.70 16.23
C HIS A 145 23.19 -0.81 16.09
N ASP A 146 22.98 -1.59 17.14
CA ASP A 146 22.96 -3.06 17.00
C ASP A 146 21.87 -3.57 16.03
N HIS A 147 20.90 -2.72 15.62
CA HIS A 147 19.82 -3.10 14.70
C HIS A 147 19.84 -2.44 13.30
N ILE A 148 20.30 -1.19 13.08
CA ILE A 148 20.19 -0.59 11.72
C ILE A 148 21.07 -1.28 10.68
N LYS A 149 22.27 -1.72 11.06
CA LYS A 149 23.15 -2.50 10.17
C LYS A 149 22.54 -3.85 9.76
N SER A 150 21.56 -4.34 10.51
CA SER A 150 20.76 -5.53 10.18
C SER A 150 19.46 -5.23 9.45
N ILE A 151 19.07 -3.96 9.30
CA ILE A 151 17.78 -3.57 8.71
C ILE A 151 17.97 -3.03 7.28
N ILE A 152 18.99 -2.19 7.01
CA ILE A 152 19.35 -1.86 5.63
C ILE A 152 20.02 -3.10 5.05
N PRO A 153 19.39 -3.84 4.12
CA PRO A 153 19.99 -5.03 3.57
C PRO A 153 21.32 -4.65 2.90
N LYS A 154 22.28 -5.57 2.77
CA LYS A 154 23.34 -5.32 1.78
C LYS A 154 22.65 -5.30 0.40
N PRO A 155 23.16 -4.52 -0.60
CA PRO A 155 22.65 -4.61 -1.95
C PRO A 155 22.85 -6.05 -2.43
N ILE A 156 21.76 -6.79 -2.40
CA ILE A 156 21.69 -8.23 -2.60
C ILE A 156 20.81 -8.55 -3.83
N PHE A 157 20.03 -7.56 -4.28
CA PHE A 157 19.02 -7.72 -5.30
C PHE A 157 19.43 -6.96 -6.57
N ASP A 158 19.14 -7.55 -7.73
CA ASP A 158 19.24 -6.84 -9.00
C ASP A 158 18.22 -5.68 -9.05
N VAL A 159 18.52 -4.68 -9.86
CA VAL A 159 17.60 -3.57 -10.10
C VAL A 159 16.41 -4.09 -10.90
N GLU A 160 15.26 -4.20 -10.23
CA GLU A 160 14.04 -4.75 -10.81
C GLU A 160 13.12 -3.69 -11.42
N ASN A 161 13.14 -2.45 -10.92
CA ASN A 161 12.22 -1.40 -11.35
C ASN A 161 12.98 -0.10 -11.67
N ASP A 162 12.46 0.69 -12.61
CA ASP A 162 13.07 1.98 -12.96
C ASP A 162 12.73 3.04 -11.90
N ILE A 163 11.49 3.05 -11.43
CA ILE A 163 10.98 4.09 -10.52
C ILE A 163 10.25 3.46 -9.34
N PHE A 164 10.57 3.89 -8.12
CA PHE A 164 9.74 3.69 -6.93
C PHE A 164 8.97 4.97 -6.60
N TYR A 165 7.64 4.92 -6.61
CA TYR A 165 6.80 6.03 -6.21
C TYR A 165 6.10 5.72 -4.89
N LEU A 166 6.34 6.56 -3.87
CA LEU A 166 5.62 6.55 -2.61
C LEU A 166 4.61 7.68 -2.59
N ASP A 167 3.34 7.29 -2.63
CA ASP A 167 2.21 8.20 -2.77
C ASP A 167 1.97 9.07 -1.53
N SER A 168 1.18 10.14 -1.71
CA SER A 168 0.69 10.94 -0.58
C SER A 168 -0.34 10.15 0.20
N GLU A 169 -0.31 10.23 1.54
CA GLU A 169 -1.38 9.63 2.36
C GLU A 169 -2.66 10.47 2.34
N ALA A 170 -2.58 11.69 1.81
CA ALA A 170 -3.76 12.51 1.55
C ALA A 170 -4.22 12.27 0.11
N GLU A 171 -5.46 11.79 -0.05
CA GLU A 171 -6.16 11.64 -1.34
C GLU A 171 -6.52 13.01 -1.95
N THR A 172 -5.53 13.84 -2.19
CA THR A 172 -5.70 15.11 -2.90
C THR A 172 -5.82 14.86 -4.40
N GLN A 173 -6.47 15.77 -5.13
CA GLN A 173 -6.57 15.71 -6.59
C GLN A 173 -5.20 15.54 -7.27
N ALA A 174 -4.17 16.25 -6.79
CA ALA A 174 -2.81 16.13 -7.32
C ALA A 174 -2.19 14.74 -7.09
N SER A 175 -2.54 14.04 -6.01
CA SER A 175 -2.09 12.66 -5.75
C SER A 175 -2.76 11.67 -6.68
N LEU A 176 -4.09 11.80 -6.84
CA LEU A 176 -4.88 10.95 -7.70
C LEU A 176 -4.46 11.09 -9.17
N ASP A 177 -4.34 12.33 -9.66
CA ASP A 177 -3.92 12.63 -11.03
C ASP A 177 -2.49 12.15 -11.30
N LEU A 178 -1.57 12.30 -10.34
CA LEU A 178 -0.18 11.83 -10.48
C LEU A 178 -0.08 10.30 -10.52
N ASN A 179 -0.87 9.60 -9.68
CA ASN A 179 -0.96 8.14 -9.73
C ASN A 179 -1.45 7.65 -11.09
N GLU A 180 -2.51 8.25 -11.62
CA GLU A 180 -3.05 7.91 -12.93
C GLU A 180 -2.02 8.17 -14.04
N PHE A 181 -1.34 9.31 -14.00
CA PHE A 181 -0.25 9.63 -14.92
C PHE A 181 0.87 8.59 -14.86
N LEU A 182 1.40 8.27 -13.67
CA LEU A 182 2.47 7.27 -13.54
C LEU A 182 2.03 5.87 -13.98
N LYS A 183 0.78 5.47 -13.70
CA LYS A 183 0.21 4.21 -14.22
C LYS A 183 0.13 4.19 -15.73
N SER A 184 -0.23 5.31 -16.37
CA SER A 184 -0.23 5.42 -17.85
C SER A 184 1.15 5.32 -18.47
N GLN A 185 2.21 5.65 -17.72
CA GLN A 185 3.60 5.50 -18.16
C GLN A 185 4.15 4.10 -17.87
N ASN A 186 3.49 3.33 -17.00
CA ASN A 186 3.86 1.97 -16.65
C ASN A 186 3.58 1.04 -17.84
N ALA A 187 4.50 0.14 -18.16
CA ALA A 187 4.54 -0.74 -19.34
C ALA A 187 4.90 -0.08 -20.69
N ASP A 188 4.59 1.19 -20.93
CA ASP A 188 4.95 1.86 -22.19
C ASP A 188 6.36 2.47 -22.17
N ASN A 189 6.81 3.04 -21.04
CA ASN A 189 8.07 3.79 -20.94
C ASN A 189 8.97 3.40 -19.76
N PHE A 190 8.39 3.00 -18.63
CA PHE A 190 9.14 2.67 -17.40
C PHE A 190 8.49 1.50 -16.67
N LYS A 191 9.31 0.68 -15.98
CA LYS A 191 8.81 -0.27 -14.98
C LYS A 191 8.66 0.44 -13.63
N ILE A 192 7.42 0.82 -13.29
CA ILE A 192 7.12 1.66 -12.12
C ILE A 192 6.54 0.82 -10.99
N LYS A 193 7.16 0.96 -9.82
CA LYS A 193 6.72 0.38 -8.56
C LYS A 193 5.94 1.39 -7.74
N LEU A 194 4.62 1.19 -7.62
CA LEU A 194 3.74 2.04 -6.85
C LEU A 194 3.56 1.52 -5.41
N SER A 195 3.72 2.39 -4.42
CA SER A 195 3.41 2.12 -3.03
C SER A 195 2.24 2.98 -2.57
N ASP A 196 1.03 2.48 -2.81
CA ASP A 196 -0.24 3.11 -2.41
C ASP A 196 -0.58 2.78 -0.93
N PRO A 197 -0.65 3.80 -0.04
CA PRO A 197 -1.08 3.64 1.35
C PRO A 197 -2.49 3.06 1.49
N HIS A 198 -3.40 3.24 0.53
CA HIS A 198 -4.76 2.72 0.58
C HIS A 198 -4.83 1.22 0.25
N GLU A 199 -3.90 0.71 -0.55
CA GLU A 199 -3.78 -0.73 -0.84
C GLU A 199 -3.19 -1.52 0.34
N VAL A 200 -2.16 -0.96 0.97
CA VAL A 200 -1.50 -1.53 2.15
C VAL A 200 -1.14 -0.40 3.11
N GLU A 201 -1.99 -0.22 4.11
CA GLU A 201 -1.96 0.90 5.06
C GLU A 201 -0.72 0.94 5.93
N TYR A 202 -0.19 -0.22 6.31
CA TYR A 202 1.06 -0.31 7.04
C TYR A 202 2.15 -1.06 6.25
N LYS A 203 3.31 -0.43 6.11
CA LYS A 203 4.53 -1.01 5.54
C LYS A 203 5.66 -1.00 6.58
N THR A 204 6.43 -2.08 6.62
CA THR A 204 7.60 -2.18 7.50
C THR A 204 8.78 -1.38 6.95
N LEU A 205 9.75 -1.07 7.82
CA LEU A 205 11.01 -0.44 7.42
C LEU A 205 11.75 -1.29 6.36
N SER A 206 11.71 -2.62 6.50
CA SER A 206 12.29 -3.58 5.55
C SER A 206 11.68 -3.48 4.16
N TYR A 207 10.37 -3.26 4.06
CA TYR A 207 9.69 -3.04 2.77
C TYR A 207 10.27 -1.81 2.06
N TYR A 208 10.39 -0.68 2.76
CA TYR A 208 10.93 0.54 2.15
C TYR A 208 12.37 0.36 1.69
N PHE A 209 13.24 -0.21 2.54
CA PHE A 209 14.64 -0.41 2.18
C PHE A 209 14.84 -1.37 1.03
N THR A 210 14.05 -2.46 0.96
CA THR A 210 14.11 -3.40 -0.17
C THR A 210 13.76 -2.70 -1.48
N ASN A 211 12.66 -1.94 -1.52
CA ASN A 211 12.26 -1.21 -2.73
C ASN A 211 13.28 -0.11 -3.11
N LEU A 212 13.86 0.59 -2.14
CA LEU A 212 14.90 1.59 -2.41
C LEU A 212 16.16 0.97 -3.02
N GLN A 213 16.46 -0.29 -2.70
CA GLN A 213 17.61 -0.99 -3.27
C GLN A 213 17.36 -1.49 -4.69
N THR A 214 16.17 -2.03 -4.95
CA THR A 214 15.78 -2.64 -6.24
C THR A 214 15.30 -1.64 -7.29
N THR A 215 15.47 -0.34 -7.06
CA THR A 215 15.02 0.73 -7.98
C THR A 215 16.14 1.69 -8.38
N LYS A 216 16.02 2.34 -9.54
CA LYS A 216 17.01 3.35 -10.00
C LYS A 216 16.69 4.75 -9.48
N SER A 217 15.42 5.12 -9.61
CA SER A 217 14.90 6.45 -9.32
C SER A 217 13.75 6.36 -8.30
N VAL A 218 13.59 7.39 -7.48
CA VAL A 218 12.59 7.42 -6.41
C VAL A 218 11.84 8.74 -6.41
N ILE A 219 10.52 8.67 -6.29
CA ILE A 219 9.63 9.83 -6.19
C ILE A 219 8.84 9.74 -4.88
N PHE A 220 8.88 10.78 -4.08
CA PHE A 220 8.19 10.90 -2.80
C PHE A 220 7.21 12.08 -2.84
N HIS A 221 5.91 11.81 -2.70
CA HIS A 221 4.88 12.85 -2.71
C HIS A 221 4.54 13.32 -1.29
N MET A 222 4.86 14.56 -0.94
CA MET A 222 4.69 15.10 0.40
C MET A 222 3.22 15.42 0.72
N VAL A 223 2.84 15.27 1.99
CA VAL A 223 1.51 15.63 2.50
C VAL A 223 1.46 17.14 2.76
N PRO A 224 0.39 17.86 2.38
CA PRO A 224 0.27 19.29 2.65
C PRO A 224 0.31 19.61 4.16
N GLU A 225 0.97 20.70 4.56
CA GLU A 225 1.16 21.07 5.98
C GLU A 225 -0.13 21.38 6.76
N ASN A 226 -1.23 21.66 6.05
CA ASN A 226 -2.53 21.92 6.66
C ASN A 226 -3.36 20.64 6.89
N TYR A 227 -2.83 19.46 6.58
CA TYR A 227 -3.50 18.18 6.78
C TYR A 227 -3.05 17.54 8.10
N GLU A 228 -3.92 16.68 8.65
CA GLU A 228 -3.59 15.90 9.84
C GLU A 228 -2.42 14.95 9.56
N ASN A 229 -1.62 14.65 10.59
CA ASN A 229 -0.44 13.76 10.54
C ASN A 229 0.67 14.14 9.54
N HIS A 230 0.58 15.27 8.82
CA HIS A 230 1.58 15.69 7.83
C HIS A 230 3.01 15.65 8.39
N ASN A 231 3.19 16.06 9.66
CA ASN A 231 4.50 16.12 10.30
C ASN A 231 5.17 14.75 10.39
N VAL A 232 4.43 13.70 10.79
CA VAL A 232 4.98 12.34 10.93
C VAL A 232 5.25 11.73 9.55
N GLU A 233 4.34 11.95 8.60
CA GLU A 233 4.48 11.38 7.26
C GLU A 233 5.58 12.03 6.43
N ASN A 234 5.67 13.36 6.49
CA ASN A 234 6.74 14.08 5.83
C ASN A 234 8.08 13.81 6.50
N ALA A 235 8.14 13.63 7.82
CA ALA A 235 9.32 13.15 8.53
C ALA A 235 9.79 11.78 8.04
N LYS A 236 8.86 10.84 7.81
CA LYS A 236 9.14 9.52 7.24
C LYS A 236 9.70 9.64 5.82
N LYS A 237 9.05 10.43 4.95
CA LYS A 237 9.52 10.70 3.57
C LYS A 237 10.88 11.39 3.54
N SER A 238 11.15 12.31 4.47
CA SER A 238 12.47 12.96 4.61
C SER A 238 13.56 11.95 4.96
N PHE A 239 13.30 11.07 5.93
CA PHE A 239 14.24 9.98 6.28
C PHE A 239 14.50 9.05 5.08
N LEU A 240 13.45 8.60 4.39
CA LEU A 240 13.58 7.72 3.23
C LEU A 240 14.29 8.40 2.04
N ALA A 241 14.07 9.69 1.82
CA ALA A 241 14.81 10.47 0.82
C ALA A 241 16.30 10.53 1.13
N GLY A 242 16.67 10.72 2.40
CA GLY A 242 18.06 10.65 2.84
C GLY A 242 18.69 9.28 2.59
N VAL A 243 17.97 8.20 2.90
CA VAL A 243 18.42 6.82 2.61
C VAL A 243 18.60 6.61 1.11
N ALA A 244 17.63 7.00 0.28
CA ALA A 244 17.67 6.84 -1.17
C ALA A 244 18.87 7.58 -1.78
N LEU A 245 19.10 8.83 -1.36
CA LEU A 245 20.24 9.63 -1.82
C LEU A 245 21.59 9.03 -1.35
N GLY A 246 21.64 8.49 -0.14
CA GLY A 246 22.82 7.79 0.37
C GLY A 246 23.09 6.45 -0.31
N LEU A 247 22.09 5.84 -0.95
CA LEU A 247 22.20 4.68 -1.85
C LEU A 247 22.48 5.08 -3.30
N ASP A 248 22.82 6.36 -3.54
CA ASP A 248 23.18 6.93 -4.84
C ASP A 248 22.04 6.82 -5.88
N LYS A 249 20.78 6.91 -5.43
CA LYS A 249 19.57 6.93 -6.27
C LYS A 249 19.22 8.35 -6.71
N LYS A 250 18.54 8.49 -7.85
CA LYS A 250 17.94 9.77 -8.29
C LYS A 250 16.65 9.99 -7.50
N VAL A 251 16.54 11.10 -6.76
CA VAL A 251 15.41 11.37 -5.85
C VAL A 251 14.65 12.63 -6.29
N LEU A 252 13.33 12.54 -6.31
CA LEU A 252 12.42 13.67 -6.42
C LEU A 252 11.47 13.70 -5.21
N LEU A 253 11.47 14.79 -4.47
CA LEU A 253 10.41 15.15 -3.55
C LEU A 253 9.44 16.09 -4.28
N ILE A 254 8.15 15.86 -4.19
CA ILE A 254 7.13 16.76 -4.76
C ILE A 254 6.13 17.19 -3.70
N ALA A 255 5.86 18.49 -3.61
CA ALA A 255 5.02 19.08 -2.57
C ALA A 255 4.17 20.26 -3.09
N PRO A 256 3.07 20.64 -2.43
CA PRO A 256 2.32 21.84 -2.81
C PRO A 256 3.13 23.12 -2.54
N ALA A 257 2.92 24.21 -3.31
CA ALA A 257 3.68 25.47 -3.26
C ALA A 257 3.75 26.20 -1.90
N LYS A 258 2.88 25.84 -0.94
CA LYS A 258 2.92 26.39 0.43
C LYS A 258 3.73 25.54 1.40
N TYR A 259 4.34 24.45 0.93
CA TYR A 259 5.18 23.58 1.72
C TYR A 259 6.50 24.29 2.07
N ARG A 260 6.84 24.34 3.35
CA ARG A 260 8.10 24.94 3.81
C ARG A 260 9.21 23.93 3.62
N SER A 261 9.96 24.08 2.53
CA SER A 261 11.13 23.24 2.28
C SER A 261 12.14 23.34 3.42
N PRO A 262 12.53 22.23 4.04
CA PRO A 262 13.77 22.14 4.77
C PRO A 262 14.96 22.38 3.81
N LEU A 263 16.06 22.91 4.36
CA LEU A 263 17.20 23.38 3.57
C LEU A 263 17.97 22.21 2.93
N ASP A 264 18.04 21.07 3.61
CA ASP A 264 19.01 20.02 3.28
C ASP A 264 18.63 19.19 2.05
N TYR A 265 17.37 19.31 1.60
CA TYR A 265 16.85 18.64 0.42
C TYR A 265 16.14 19.58 -0.56
N ALA A 266 16.35 20.89 -0.44
CA ALA A 266 15.73 21.89 -1.32
C ALA A 266 16.03 21.63 -2.81
N ASP A 267 17.23 21.12 -3.12
CA ASP A 267 17.68 20.85 -4.50
C ASP A 267 16.96 19.64 -5.15
N ILE A 268 16.36 18.77 -4.34
CA ILE A 268 15.60 17.61 -4.81
C ILE A 268 14.09 17.78 -4.59
N LEU A 269 13.62 18.95 -4.14
CA LEU A 269 12.22 19.27 -3.91
C LEU A 269 11.65 20.16 -5.01
N GLU A 270 10.59 19.68 -5.66
CA GLU A 270 9.77 20.46 -6.57
C GLU A 270 8.43 20.82 -5.92
N THR A 271 7.95 22.04 -6.18
CA THR A 271 6.67 22.50 -5.62
C THR A 271 5.62 22.84 -6.67
N TYR A 272 4.39 22.35 -6.53
CA TYR A 272 3.30 22.57 -7.49
C TYR A 272 2.14 23.44 -6.97
N ILE A 273 1.45 24.15 -7.87
CA ILE A 273 0.27 24.97 -7.54
C ILE A 273 -1.08 24.31 -7.92
N SER A 274 -1.08 23.34 -8.82
CA SER A 274 -2.26 22.60 -9.27
C SER A 274 -1.90 21.14 -9.58
N SER A 275 -2.90 20.27 -9.78
CA SER A 275 -2.64 18.88 -10.17
C SER A 275 -2.00 18.77 -11.57
N GLU A 276 -2.38 19.64 -12.50
CA GLU A 276 -1.75 19.72 -13.82
C GLU A 276 -0.28 20.17 -13.74
N ASP A 277 0.02 21.17 -12.89
CA ASP A 277 1.40 21.61 -12.64
C ASP A 277 2.23 20.50 -11.97
N CYS A 278 1.64 19.75 -11.04
CA CYS A 278 2.25 18.57 -10.44
C CYS A 278 2.69 17.55 -11.50
N ILE A 279 1.79 17.15 -12.40
CA ILE A 279 2.10 16.22 -13.49
C ILE A 279 3.19 16.77 -14.40
N ASN A 280 3.11 18.05 -14.78
CA ASN A 280 4.09 18.66 -15.67
C ASN A 280 5.50 18.68 -15.06
N ARG A 281 5.63 18.97 -13.76
CA ARG A 281 6.91 18.92 -13.03
C ARG A 281 7.49 17.52 -12.98
N VAL A 282 6.67 16.52 -12.64
CA VAL A 282 7.13 15.12 -12.64
C VAL A 282 7.54 14.68 -14.04
N ARG A 283 6.75 15.01 -15.08
CA ARG A 283 7.08 14.69 -16.47
C ARG A 283 8.42 15.29 -16.89
N GLN A 284 8.68 16.55 -16.55
CA GLN A 284 9.95 17.21 -16.85
C GLN A 284 11.13 16.58 -16.10
N TRP A 285 10.92 16.20 -14.84
CA TRP A 285 11.95 15.52 -14.06
C TRP A 285 12.25 14.14 -14.63
N LEU A 286 11.23 13.36 -15.00
CA LEU A 286 11.37 12.04 -15.64
C LEU A 286 12.15 12.15 -16.96
N SER A 287 11.86 13.15 -17.79
CA SER A 287 12.56 13.32 -19.07
C SER A 287 14.03 13.69 -18.92
N THR A 288 14.37 14.42 -17.87
CA THR A 288 15.75 14.85 -17.59
C THR A 288 16.57 13.74 -16.93
N ASN A 289 15.95 13.00 -16.00
CA ASN A 289 16.66 12.13 -15.07
C ASN A 289 16.52 10.64 -15.38
N CYS A 290 15.46 10.22 -16.09
CA CYS A 290 15.18 8.80 -16.34
C CYS A 290 15.29 8.38 -17.82
N ILE A 291 15.09 9.30 -18.79
CA ILE A 291 15.04 8.95 -20.22
C ILE A 291 16.44 8.80 -20.86
N SER A 292 17.49 9.43 -20.32
CA SER A 292 18.84 9.47 -20.93
C SER A 292 19.65 8.16 -20.82
N GLU A 293 19.14 7.12 -20.17
CA GLU A 293 19.83 5.82 -19.98
C GLU A 293 19.17 4.65 -20.73
N LEU A 294 18.08 4.87 -21.48
CA LEU A 294 17.40 3.83 -22.25
C LEU A 294 18.20 3.34 -23.48
N ASP A 295 19.22 4.09 -23.92
CA ASP A 295 20.07 3.75 -25.07
C ASP A 295 21.45 3.15 -24.72
N THR A 296 21.82 3.08 -23.44
CA THR A 296 23.02 2.35 -23.05
C THR A 296 22.68 0.89 -22.89
N LYS A 297 23.11 0.10 -23.89
CA LYS A 297 23.21 -1.37 -23.85
C LYS A 297 23.44 -1.82 -22.41
N MET A 298 22.52 -2.66 -21.92
CA MET A 298 22.72 -3.43 -20.70
C MET A 298 24.17 -3.94 -20.67
N PRO A 299 24.87 -3.86 -19.52
CA PRO A 299 26.04 -4.69 -19.36
C PRO A 299 25.61 -6.11 -19.71
N GLU A 300 26.33 -6.76 -20.63
CA GLU A 300 26.14 -8.18 -20.90
C GLU A 300 26.00 -8.91 -19.55
N GLN A 301 24.97 -9.73 -19.44
CA GLN A 301 24.78 -10.63 -18.31
C GLN A 301 26.10 -11.36 -18.08
N VAL A 302 26.84 -10.95 -17.04
CA VAL A 302 27.88 -11.79 -16.48
C VAL A 302 27.10 -12.95 -15.87
N GLN A 303 27.02 -14.04 -16.65
CA GLN A 303 26.65 -15.35 -16.15
C GLN A 303 27.74 -15.83 -15.18
N ASP A 304 27.86 -15.17 -14.04
CA ASP A 304 28.41 -15.81 -12.86
C ASP A 304 27.27 -16.62 -12.24
N ASN A 305 27.11 -17.83 -12.79
CA ASN A 305 26.39 -18.94 -12.18
C ASN A 305 27.13 -19.43 -10.92
N SER A 306 27.36 -18.54 -9.95
CA SER A 306 27.90 -18.89 -8.65
C SER A 306 26.86 -18.60 -7.58
N ASN A 307 26.04 -19.62 -7.29
CA ASN A 307 25.13 -19.71 -6.16
C ASN A 307 24.41 -18.41 -5.78
N PHE A 308 23.30 -18.10 -6.45
CA PHE A 308 22.25 -17.29 -5.83
C PHE A 308 22.02 -17.86 -4.44
N GLY A 309 22.36 -17.09 -3.40
CA GLY A 309 21.94 -17.44 -2.06
C GLY A 309 20.43 -17.54 -2.10
N VAL A 310 19.88 -18.69 -1.72
CA VAL A 310 18.46 -19.07 -1.72
C VAL A 310 17.54 -18.07 -0.95
N LEU A 311 18.11 -17.03 -0.34
CA LEU A 311 17.48 -16.03 0.53
C LEU A 311 17.53 -14.59 -0.03
N GLN A 312 17.95 -14.40 -1.27
CA GLN A 312 17.94 -13.10 -1.98
C GLN A 312 16.62 -12.86 -2.73
N ILE A 313 15.52 -13.45 -2.26
CA ILE A 313 14.22 -13.42 -2.94
C ILE A 313 13.43 -12.20 -2.46
N ALA A 314 12.97 -11.38 -3.41
CA ALA A 314 11.94 -10.37 -3.17
C ALA A 314 10.56 -10.94 -3.57
N LEU A 315 9.65 -11.01 -2.61
CA LEU A 315 8.28 -11.48 -2.81
C LEU A 315 7.33 -10.30 -2.91
N GLU A 316 6.74 -10.14 -4.09
CA GLU A 316 5.68 -9.16 -4.25
C GLU A 316 4.37 -9.61 -3.59
N CYS A 317 3.70 -8.69 -2.90
CA CYS A 317 2.47 -8.97 -2.13
C CYS A 317 1.22 -8.32 -2.74
N VAL A 318 1.37 -7.45 -3.73
CA VAL A 318 0.28 -6.76 -4.44
C VAL A 318 0.25 -7.26 -5.89
N ALA A 319 -0.82 -7.97 -6.24
CA ALA A 319 -1.00 -8.59 -7.55
C ALA A 319 -0.87 -7.61 -8.74
N GLU A 320 -1.22 -6.33 -8.54
CA GLU A 320 -1.10 -5.29 -9.58
C GLU A 320 0.35 -5.01 -9.99
N ASN A 321 1.30 -5.22 -9.08
CA ASN A 321 2.72 -4.96 -9.32
C ASN A 321 3.46 -6.12 -10.01
N GLU A 322 2.82 -7.28 -10.16
CA GLU A 322 3.43 -8.50 -10.72
C GLU A 322 2.51 -9.19 -11.74
N LYS A 323 1.69 -8.41 -12.45
CA LYS A 323 0.65 -8.91 -13.36
C LYS A 323 1.18 -9.92 -14.38
N GLU A 324 2.38 -9.73 -14.90
CA GLU A 324 2.99 -10.60 -15.92
C GLU A 324 3.39 -11.95 -15.33
N ASP A 325 4.12 -11.95 -14.22
CA ASP A 325 4.62 -13.18 -13.58
C ASP A 325 3.50 -13.98 -12.89
N LEU A 326 2.44 -13.29 -12.43
CA LEU A 326 1.33 -13.89 -11.69
C LEU A 326 0.66 -15.05 -12.44
N LEU A 327 0.67 -15.02 -13.77
CA LEU A 327 0.10 -16.10 -14.58
C LEU A 327 0.87 -17.42 -14.47
N ASN A 328 2.16 -17.37 -14.10
CA ASN A 328 3.06 -18.54 -14.03
C ASN A 328 2.89 -19.37 -12.75
N TYR A 329 2.39 -18.77 -11.68
CA TYR A 329 2.24 -19.43 -10.36
C TYR A 329 0.82 -19.31 -9.78
N PHE A 330 -0.18 -19.01 -10.61
CA PHE A 330 -1.57 -18.92 -10.18
C PHE A 330 -2.12 -20.27 -9.71
N VAL A 331 -2.76 -20.29 -8.53
CA VAL A 331 -3.45 -21.47 -8.00
C VAL A 331 -4.96 -21.38 -8.20
N SER A 332 -5.53 -22.41 -8.84
CA SER A 332 -6.97 -22.53 -9.06
C SER A 332 -7.75 -22.66 -7.75
N THR A 333 -8.64 -21.71 -7.47
CA THR A 333 -9.62 -21.77 -6.39
C THR A 333 -10.99 -22.22 -6.92
N ASN A 334 -11.88 -22.73 -6.05
CA ASN A 334 -13.25 -23.08 -6.47
C ASN A 334 -14.00 -21.84 -7.00
N ALA A 335 -13.73 -20.67 -6.42
CA ALA A 335 -14.30 -19.40 -6.88
C ALA A 335 -13.86 -19.08 -8.34
N TYR A 336 -12.58 -19.31 -8.66
CA TYR A 336 -12.07 -19.17 -10.03
C TYR A 336 -12.68 -20.20 -11.00
N GLU A 337 -12.71 -21.48 -10.63
CA GLU A 337 -13.31 -22.53 -11.50
C GLU A 337 -14.79 -22.24 -11.79
N LYS A 338 -15.53 -21.75 -10.78
CA LYS A 338 -16.93 -21.34 -10.95
C LYS A 338 -17.11 -20.11 -11.83
N ALA A 339 -16.14 -19.18 -11.82
CA ALA A 339 -16.12 -18.08 -12.77
C ALA A 339 -15.88 -18.60 -14.19
N LYS A 340 -14.96 -19.55 -14.36
CA LYS A 340 -14.61 -20.14 -15.66
C LYS A 340 -15.74 -20.94 -16.30
N GLU A 341 -16.65 -21.51 -15.52
CA GLU A 341 -17.88 -22.17 -16.01
C GLU A 341 -18.81 -21.25 -16.83
N ASN A 342 -18.50 -19.96 -16.97
CA ASN A 342 -19.21 -18.99 -17.83
C ASN A 342 -20.71 -18.88 -17.50
N LYS A 343 -21.04 -18.71 -16.21
CA LYS A 343 -22.40 -18.35 -15.79
C LYS A 343 -22.70 -16.90 -16.16
N SER A 344 -23.98 -16.57 -16.35
CA SER A 344 -24.41 -15.21 -16.71
C SER A 344 -23.96 -14.13 -15.72
N LYS A 345 -23.87 -14.45 -14.43
CA LYS A 345 -23.35 -13.54 -13.41
C LYS A 345 -22.66 -14.29 -12.28
N ILE A 346 -21.60 -13.71 -11.77
CA ILE A 346 -20.89 -14.19 -10.60
C ILE A 346 -20.38 -13.04 -9.75
N LEU A 347 -20.56 -13.18 -8.43
CA LEU A 347 -20.07 -12.26 -7.43
C LEU A 347 -18.99 -12.94 -6.60
N LEU A 348 -17.75 -12.52 -6.79
CA LEU A 348 -16.56 -13.05 -6.13
C LEU A 348 -16.25 -12.20 -4.91
N VAL A 349 -16.41 -12.76 -3.72
CA VAL A 349 -16.28 -12.01 -2.47
C VAL A 349 -15.13 -12.53 -1.63
N GLY A 350 -14.30 -11.60 -1.14
CA GLY A 350 -13.19 -11.94 -0.25
C GLY A 350 -12.63 -10.72 0.48
N ARG A 351 -11.98 -10.96 1.63
CA ARG A 351 -11.32 -9.92 2.44
C ARG A 351 -10.22 -9.20 1.65
N LYS A 352 -9.75 -8.04 2.12
CA LYS A 352 -8.57 -7.36 1.57
C LYS A 352 -7.37 -8.34 1.55
N GLY A 353 -6.58 -8.37 0.47
CA GLY A 353 -5.44 -9.31 0.34
C GLY A 353 -5.78 -10.79 0.09
N SER A 354 -7.05 -11.14 -0.19
CA SER A 354 -7.48 -12.52 -0.50
C SER A 354 -7.17 -12.99 -1.94
N GLY A 355 -6.62 -12.13 -2.81
CA GLY A 355 -6.31 -12.49 -4.19
C GLY A 355 -7.44 -12.27 -5.21
N LYS A 356 -8.42 -11.39 -4.91
CA LYS A 356 -9.47 -10.98 -5.87
C LYS A 356 -8.87 -10.54 -7.22
N THR A 357 -7.91 -9.63 -7.18
CA THR A 357 -7.22 -9.10 -8.36
C THR A 357 -6.37 -10.15 -9.09
N ALA A 358 -5.85 -11.16 -8.39
CA ALA A 358 -5.17 -12.29 -9.02
C ALA A 358 -6.15 -13.13 -9.85
N ILE A 359 -7.33 -13.45 -9.30
CA ILE A 359 -8.40 -14.15 -10.02
C ILE A 359 -8.87 -13.30 -11.20
N TYR A 360 -8.99 -11.98 -11.02
CA TYR A 360 -9.35 -11.04 -12.09
C TYR A 360 -8.41 -11.15 -13.29
N PHE A 361 -7.09 -11.03 -13.07
CA PHE A 361 -6.11 -11.08 -14.16
C PHE A 361 -6.08 -12.45 -14.83
N LYS A 362 -6.13 -13.54 -14.05
CA LYS A 362 -6.15 -14.89 -14.61
C LYS A 362 -7.40 -15.14 -15.45
N LEU A 363 -8.56 -14.72 -14.95
CA LEU A 363 -9.82 -14.87 -15.66
C LEU A 363 -9.82 -14.04 -16.96
N LEU A 364 -9.27 -12.82 -16.93
CA LEU A 364 -9.14 -12.00 -18.13
C LEU A 364 -8.23 -12.65 -19.19
N ASP A 365 -7.09 -13.22 -18.77
CA ASP A 365 -6.19 -14.00 -19.64
C ASP A 365 -6.92 -15.18 -20.28
N ASP A 366 -7.59 -16.02 -19.48
CA ASP A 366 -8.27 -17.20 -20.00
C ASP A 366 -9.46 -16.87 -20.89
N LEU A 367 -10.23 -15.83 -20.57
CA LEU A 367 -11.32 -15.36 -21.41
C LEU A 367 -10.81 -14.73 -22.72
N SER A 368 -9.60 -14.18 -22.74
CA SER A 368 -9.01 -13.58 -23.96
C SER A 368 -8.61 -14.61 -25.02
N LYS A 369 -8.39 -15.87 -24.62
CA LYS A 369 -8.03 -16.97 -25.52
C LYS A 369 -9.12 -17.31 -26.54
N ASN A 370 -10.38 -16.97 -26.25
CA ASN A 370 -11.48 -17.17 -27.18
C ASN A 370 -11.79 -15.89 -27.96
N ASN A 371 -11.56 -15.90 -29.28
CA ASN A 371 -11.80 -14.76 -30.16
C ASN A 371 -13.26 -14.28 -30.21
N LEU A 372 -14.22 -15.13 -29.82
CA LEU A 372 -15.65 -14.79 -29.72
C LEU A 372 -15.98 -13.98 -28.46
N ASN A 373 -15.05 -13.88 -27.52
CA ASN A 373 -15.20 -13.10 -26.30
C ASN A 373 -14.81 -11.64 -26.51
N TYR A 374 -15.61 -10.74 -25.95
CA TYR A 374 -15.34 -9.31 -25.87
C TYR A 374 -15.24 -8.96 -24.39
N ASN A 375 -14.01 -8.81 -23.89
CA ASN A 375 -13.73 -8.70 -22.45
C ASN A 375 -13.60 -7.24 -22.04
N VAL A 376 -14.65 -6.68 -21.47
CA VAL A 376 -14.68 -5.32 -20.91
C VAL A 376 -14.09 -5.36 -19.50
N SER A 377 -12.90 -4.81 -19.37
CA SER A 377 -12.15 -4.69 -18.11
C SER A 377 -12.45 -3.35 -17.43
N LEU A 378 -13.12 -3.41 -16.28
CA LEU A 378 -13.42 -2.27 -15.39
C LEU A 378 -12.53 -2.38 -14.14
N LYS A 379 -11.71 -1.35 -13.91
CA LYS A 379 -10.91 -1.18 -12.69
C LYS A 379 -10.88 0.32 -12.38
N PRO A 380 -12.01 0.91 -11.93
CA PRO A 380 -12.07 2.33 -11.71
C PRO A 380 -11.09 2.76 -10.61
N GLU A 381 -10.54 3.96 -10.76
CA GLU A 381 -9.72 4.60 -9.74
C GLU A 381 -10.60 5.32 -8.71
N SER A 382 -10.05 5.61 -7.52
CA SER A 382 -10.80 6.25 -6.41
C SER A 382 -11.49 7.53 -6.88
N LEU A 383 -10.79 8.35 -7.67
CA LEU A 383 -11.29 9.61 -8.21
C LEU A 383 -12.54 9.41 -9.07
N GLU A 384 -12.51 8.47 -10.02
CA GLU A 384 -13.63 8.24 -10.94
C GLU A 384 -14.92 7.87 -10.19
N LEU A 385 -14.76 7.08 -9.13
CA LEU A 385 -15.87 6.68 -8.27
C LEU A 385 -16.41 7.87 -7.47
N LEU A 386 -15.52 8.68 -6.88
CA LEU A 386 -15.88 9.88 -6.12
C LEU A 386 -16.58 10.92 -7.00
N GLU A 387 -16.03 11.22 -8.18
CA GLU A 387 -16.65 12.13 -9.15
C GLU A 387 -18.05 11.66 -9.54
N SER A 388 -18.25 10.34 -9.73
CA SER A 388 -19.56 9.77 -10.01
C SER A 388 -20.54 9.94 -8.84
N ILE A 389 -20.07 9.75 -7.60
CA ILE A 389 -20.87 9.95 -6.38
C ILE A 389 -21.27 11.43 -6.26
N ASP A 390 -20.33 12.35 -6.43
CA ASP A 390 -20.57 13.78 -6.34
C ASP A 390 -21.53 14.25 -7.44
N PHE A 391 -21.35 13.81 -8.67
CA PHE A 391 -22.24 14.17 -9.78
C PHE A 391 -23.66 13.62 -9.58
N SER A 392 -23.80 12.46 -8.93
CA SER A 392 -25.11 11.90 -8.62
C SER A 392 -25.95 12.80 -7.70
N THR A 393 -25.33 13.72 -6.96
CA THR A 393 -26.02 14.67 -6.06
C THR A 393 -26.89 15.69 -6.82
N LEU A 394 -26.62 15.90 -8.11
CA LEU A 394 -27.47 16.74 -8.98
C LEU A 394 -28.88 16.14 -9.15
N TYR A 395 -29.05 14.84 -8.90
CA TYR A 395 -30.32 14.12 -9.05
C TYR A 395 -30.98 13.90 -7.68
N LYS A 396 -32.17 14.48 -7.49
CA LYS A 396 -32.86 14.49 -6.19
C LYS A 396 -33.55 13.17 -5.84
N SER A 397 -34.14 12.47 -6.82
CA SER A 397 -34.88 11.23 -6.59
C SER A 397 -33.96 10.00 -6.65
N GLU A 398 -34.26 8.97 -5.86
CA GLU A 398 -33.53 7.70 -5.89
C GLU A 398 -33.54 7.06 -7.30
N SER A 399 -34.69 7.08 -7.97
CA SER A 399 -34.83 6.57 -9.34
C SER A 399 -33.94 7.33 -10.34
N SER A 400 -33.83 8.66 -10.21
CA SER A 400 -32.96 9.48 -11.07
C SER A 400 -31.48 9.18 -10.82
N LYS A 401 -31.07 8.95 -9.56
CA LYS A 401 -29.70 8.55 -9.23
C LYS A 401 -29.35 7.19 -9.81
N LYS A 402 -30.24 6.20 -9.69
CA LYS A 402 -30.05 4.89 -10.32
C LYS A 402 -29.92 5.02 -11.84
N THR A 403 -30.79 5.82 -12.46
CA THR A 403 -30.73 6.10 -13.91
C THR A 403 -29.41 6.76 -14.31
N PHE A 404 -28.88 7.66 -13.48
CA PHE A 404 -27.56 8.24 -13.66
C PHE A 404 -26.47 7.17 -13.64
N PHE A 405 -26.42 6.31 -12.62
CA PHE A 405 -25.41 5.24 -12.56
C PHE A 405 -25.53 4.21 -13.69
N TYR A 406 -26.75 3.87 -14.13
CA TYR A 406 -26.93 3.08 -15.36
C TYR A 406 -26.30 3.76 -16.58
N THR A 407 -26.40 5.09 -16.66
CA THR A 407 -25.80 5.88 -17.74
C THR A 407 -24.27 5.91 -17.64
N VAL A 408 -23.73 6.03 -16.42
CA VAL A 408 -22.28 5.91 -16.16
C VAL A 408 -21.75 4.58 -16.68
N TRP A 409 -22.34 3.47 -16.20
CA TRP A 409 -21.89 2.13 -16.58
C TRP A 409 -22.06 1.87 -18.07
N LYS A 410 -23.18 2.29 -18.66
CA LYS A 410 -23.41 2.17 -20.11
C LYS A 410 -22.34 2.91 -20.91
N THR A 411 -22.02 4.15 -20.52
CA THR A 411 -20.99 4.97 -21.19
C THR A 411 -19.63 4.28 -21.11
N VAL A 412 -19.20 3.87 -19.92
CA VAL A 412 -17.89 3.25 -19.71
C VAL A 412 -17.78 1.91 -20.45
N ILE A 413 -18.81 1.06 -20.33
CA ILE A 413 -18.82 -0.28 -20.96
C ILE A 413 -18.84 -0.15 -22.48
N TYR A 414 -19.67 0.72 -23.07
CA TYR A 414 -19.77 0.84 -24.53
C TYR A 414 -18.52 1.47 -25.13
N SER A 415 -17.91 2.44 -24.44
CA SER A 415 -16.64 3.06 -24.86
C SER A 415 -15.51 2.03 -24.90
N LYS A 416 -15.39 1.20 -23.86
CA LYS A 416 -14.40 0.10 -23.85
C LYS A 416 -14.73 -0.97 -24.89
N LEU A 417 -16.01 -1.27 -25.10
CA LEU A 417 -16.43 -2.28 -26.07
C LEU A 417 -16.06 -1.88 -27.51
N ILE A 418 -16.26 -0.62 -27.88
CA ILE A 418 -15.88 -0.14 -29.23
C ILE A 418 -14.36 -0.11 -29.42
N GLN A 419 -13.57 0.22 -28.39
CA GLN A 419 -12.09 0.11 -28.43
C GLN A 419 -11.63 -1.34 -28.62
N ILE A 420 -12.26 -2.31 -27.95
CA ILE A 420 -11.96 -3.74 -28.14
C ILE A 420 -12.25 -4.16 -29.58
N ILE A 421 -13.35 -3.65 -30.16
CA ILE A 421 -13.73 -3.94 -31.54
C ILE A 421 -12.72 -3.32 -32.51
N GLU A 422 -12.36 -2.04 -32.31
CA GLU A 422 -11.32 -1.35 -33.08
C GLU A 422 -10.00 -2.13 -33.09
N ASN A 423 -9.54 -2.58 -31.91
CA ASN A 423 -8.31 -3.39 -31.80
C ASN A 423 -8.41 -4.71 -32.58
N LYS A 424 -9.57 -5.40 -32.54
CA LYS A 424 -9.79 -6.60 -33.34
C LYS A 424 -9.80 -6.32 -34.84
N ILE A 425 -10.40 -5.22 -35.27
CA ILE A 425 -10.40 -4.78 -36.68
C ILE A 425 -8.97 -4.46 -37.14
N ASN A 426 -8.21 -3.68 -36.35
CA ASN A 426 -6.82 -3.34 -36.65
C ASN A 426 -5.91 -4.59 -36.73
N THR A 427 -6.08 -5.54 -35.80
CA THR A 427 -5.33 -6.81 -35.83
C THR A 427 -5.67 -7.64 -37.09
N LYS A 428 -6.94 -7.69 -37.47
CA LYS A 428 -7.39 -8.35 -38.71
C LYS A 428 -6.78 -7.68 -39.95
N LEU A 429 -6.65 -6.35 -39.95
CA LEU A 429 -6.05 -5.60 -41.05
C LEU A 429 -4.55 -5.87 -41.21
N LEU A 430 -3.82 -5.94 -40.11
CA LEU A 430 -2.40 -6.30 -40.11
C LEU A 430 -2.17 -7.71 -40.69
N ASN A 431 -3.09 -8.65 -40.42
CA ASN A 431 -2.93 -10.05 -40.82
C ASN A 431 -3.42 -10.36 -42.24
N ASN A 432 -4.51 -9.74 -42.71
CA ASN A 432 -5.21 -10.15 -43.95
C ASN A 432 -5.16 -9.12 -45.10
N GLY A 433 -4.47 -7.99 -44.92
CA GLY A 433 -4.44 -6.90 -45.91
C GLY A 433 -5.74 -6.06 -45.96
N SER A 434 -5.74 -5.03 -46.81
CA SER A 434 -6.62 -3.84 -46.79
C SER A 434 -8.12 -4.05 -47.12
N ASN A 435 -8.66 -5.27 -47.05
CA ASN A 435 -10.10 -5.49 -47.27
C ASN A 435 -10.91 -5.19 -46.00
N ILE A 436 -11.28 -3.92 -45.84
CA ILE A 436 -12.19 -3.44 -44.78
C ILE A 436 -13.63 -3.42 -45.33
N ASN A 437 -14.58 -4.04 -44.62
CA ASN A 437 -15.99 -3.90 -44.99
C ASN A 437 -16.54 -2.52 -44.55
N ALA A 438 -17.66 -2.08 -45.11
CA ALA A 438 -18.19 -0.75 -44.82
C ALA A 438 -18.44 -0.51 -43.30
N GLY A 439 -18.94 -1.51 -42.57
CA GLY A 439 -19.19 -1.40 -41.13
C GLY A 439 -17.92 -1.31 -40.27
N ASP A 440 -16.87 -2.03 -40.64
CA ASP A 440 -15.56 -1.96 -39.98
C ASP A 440 -14.95 -0.55 -40.19
N ASN A 441 -15.13 0.06 -41.38
CA ASN A 441 -14.70 1.45 -41.65
C ASN A 441 -15.47 2.49 -40.82
N GLU A 442 -16.80 2.36 -40.72
CA GLU A 442 -17.63 3.26 -39.89
C GLU A 442 -17.17 3.26 -38.42
N ILE A 443 -16.78 2.10 -37.88
CA ILE A 443 -16.25 1.99 -36.52
C ILE A 443 -14.89 2.70 -36.40
N LEU A 444 -13.98 2.49 -37.35
CA LEU A 444 -12.67 3.15 -37.35
C LEU A 444 -12.80 4.68 -37.47
N GLU A 445 -13.74 5.17 -38.30
CA GLU A 445 -14.03 6.60 -38.43
C GLU A 445 -14.65 7.17 -37.15
N PHE A 446 -15.56 6.43 -36.51
CA PHE A 446 -16.11 6.81 -35.22
C PHE A 446 -15.02 6.89 -34.14
N CYS A 447 -14.17 5.87 -34.01
CA CYS A 447 -13.09 5.87 -33.03
C CYS A 447 -12.10 7.02 -33.24
N LYS A 448 -11.79 7.36 -34.50
CA LYS A 448 -10.97 8.54 -34.82
C LYS A 448 -11.67 9.85 -34.44
N SER A 449 -12.96 9.99 -34.76
CA SER A 449 -13.72 11.22 -34.49
C SER A 449 -13.95 11.45 -33.00
N TYR A 450 -14.11 10.37 -32.23
CA TYR A 450 -14.36 10.40 -30.79
C TYR A 450 -13.14 9.98 -29.96
N GLN A 451 -11.93 10.10 -30.51
CA GLN A 451 -10.70 9.64 -29.85
C GLN A 451 -10.49 10.30 -28.47
N ASN A 452 -10.89 11.56 -28.32
CA ASN A 452 -10.82 12.27 -27.04
C ASN A 452 -11.73 11.61 -26.00
N TYR A 453 -13.03 11.43 -26.31
CA TYR A 453 -13.99 10.77 -25.41
C TYR A 453 -13.54 9.36 -25.01
N LEU A 454 -13.04 8.57 -25.95
CA LEU A 454 -12.64 7.17 -25.71
C LEU A 454 -11.42 7.05 -24.77
N LYS A 455 -10.57 8.07 -24.68
CA LYS A 455 -9.42 8.10 -23.77
C LYS A 455 -9.78 8.58 -22.36
N GLN A 456 -10.97 9.13 -22.17
CA GLN A 456 -11.39 9.74 -20.92
C GLN A 456 -12.19 8.77 -20.06
N ASN A 457 -12.20 9.02 -18.75
CA ASN A 457 -13.16 8.43 -17.84
C ASN A 457 -14.57 9.06 -18.04
N PHE A 458 -15.58 8.59 -17.31
CA PHE A 458 -16.95 9.11 -17.46
C PHE A 458 -17.03 10.64 -17.28
N TYR A 459 -16.34 11.19 -16.29
CA TYR A 459 -16.38 12.62 -16.01
C TYR A 459 -15.67 13.44 -17.10
N GLY A 460 -14.56 12.94 -17.66
CA GLY A 460 -13.91 13.54 -18.82
C GLY A 460 -14.81 13.52 -20.06
N VAL A 461 -15.56 12.44 -20.31
CA VAL A 461 -16.58 12.39 -21.38
C VAL A 461 -17.66 13.47 -21.17
N ILE A 462 -18.13 13.67 -19.93
CA ILE A 462 -19.08 14.73 -19.59
C ILE A 462 -18.48 16.12 -19.85
N LYS A 463 -17.20 16.34 -19.53
CA LYS A 463 -16.49 17.60 -19.82
C LYS A 463 -16.43 17.89 -21.33
N GLU A 464 -16.08 16.90 -22.14
CA GLU A 464 -16.04 17.02 -23.61
C GLU A 464 -17.43 17.36 -24.18
N ILE A 465 -18.48 16.71 -23.67
CA ILE A 465 -19.86 17.02 -24.09
C ILE A 465 -20.24 18.45 -23.72
N ASN A 466 -19.90 18.88 -22.50
CA ASN A 466 -20.18 20.23 -22.05
C ASN A 466 -19.42 21.29 -22.87
N THR A 467 -18.18 21.00 -23.32
CA THR A 467 -17.47 21.89 -24.23
C THR A 467 -18.17 22.02 -25.58
N ASP A 468 -18.85 20.97 -26.06
CA ASP A 468 -19.56 21.01 -27.35
C ASP A 468 -20.98 21.57 -27.27
N THR A 469 -21.65 21.48 -26.12
CA THR A 469 -23.07 21.90 -25.96
C THR A 469 -23.23 23.19 -25.17
N HIS A 470 -22.23 23.58 -24.38
CA HIS A 470 -22.27 24.71 -23.45
C HIS A 470 -23.45 24.66 -22.45
N THR A 471 -24.00 23.47 -22.14
CA THR A 471 -25.15 23.33 -21.23
C THR A 471 -24.82 23.50 -19.75
N GLY A 472 -23.52 23.53 -19.41
CA GLY A 472 -23.01 23.64 -18.05
C GLY A 472 -22.87 22.28 -17.37
N LEU A 473 -21.71 22.02 -16.76
CA LEU A 473 -21.40 20.75 -16.07
C LEU A 473 -22.42 20.38 -14.97
N ASN A 474 -23.05 21.37 -14.34
CA ASN A 474 -24.00 21.17 -13.25
C ASN A 474 -25.46 21.07 -13.72
N SER A 475 -25.71 21.02 -15.03
CA SER A 475 -27.06 20.95 -15.59
C SER A 475 -27.56 19.50 -15.61
N PRO A 476 -28.77 19.20 -15.10
CA PRO A 476 -29.37 17.86 -15.21
C PRO A 476 -29.52 17.39 -16.67
N ASN A 477 -29.63 18.32 -17.61
CA ASN A 477 -29.83 18.06 -19.04
C ASN A 477 -28.58 17.51 -19.74
N ILE A 478 -27.41 17.56 -19.10
CA ILE A 478 -26.15 17.07 -19.67
C ILE A 478 -26.20 15.58 -20.02
N LEU A 479 -27.00 14.78 -19.31
CA LEU A 479 -27.22 13.38 -19.65
C LEU A 479 -27.99 13.24 -20.97
N GLU A 480 -28.97 14.09 -21.24
CA GLU A 480 -29.68 14.03 -22.52
C GLU A 480 -28.75 14.33 -23.69
N ASP A 481 -27.85 15.29 -23.52
CA ASP A 481 -26.82 15.62 -24.50
C ASP A 481 -25.85 14.44 -24.70
N LEU A 482 -25.39 13.82 -23.61
CA LEU A 482 -24.58 12.60 -23.64
C LEU A 482 -25.28 11.47 -24.42
N TYR A 483 -26.58 11.27 -24.17
CA TYR A 483 -27.35 10.26 -24.91
C TYR A 483 -27.44 10.58 -26.39
N LYS A 484 -27.77 11.82 -26.76
CA LYS A 484 -27.97 12.23 -28.16
C LYS A 484 -26.66 12.23 -28.94
N LYS A 485 -25.60 12.80 -28.38
CA LYS A 485 -24.31 13.02 -29.09
C LYS A 485 -23.38 11.82 -29.08
N TYR A 486 -23.43 10.98 -28.05
CA TYR A 486 -22.43 9.93 -27.85
C TYR A 486 -23.03 8.53 -27.69
N ILE A 487 -23.86 8.30 -26.66
CA ILE A 487 -24.34 6.95 -26.35
C ILE A 487 -25.21 6.38 -27.48
N THR A 488 -26.12 7.17 -28.06
CA THR A 488 -27.04 6.67 -29.11
C THR A 488 -26.30 6.30 -30.40
N PRO A 489 -25.44 7.17 -30.98
CA PRO A 489 -24.60 6.79 -32.11
C PRO A 489 -23.76 5.54 -31.83
N LEU A 490 -23.11 5.48 -30.67
CA LEU A 490 -22.28 4.35 -30.26
C LEU A 490 -23.09 3.06 -30.14
N THR A 491 -24.28 3.12 -29.54
CA THR A 491 -25.18 1.98 -29.40
C THR A 491 -25.60 1.45 -30.78
N ASN A 492 -25.90 2.33 -31.74
CA ASN A 492 -26.30 1.93 -33.10
C ASN A 492 -25.15 1.23 -33.84
N LEU A 493 -23.92 1.74 -33.72
CA LEU A 493 -22.73 1.10 -34.29
C LEU A 493 -22.47 -0.28 -33.70
N LEU A 494 -22.55 -0.41 -32.37
CA LEU A 494 -22.40 -1.69 -31.69
C LEU A 494 -23.48 -2.70 -32.12
N LYS A 495 -24.75 -2.28 -32.22
CA LYS A 495 -25.85 -3.12 -32.73
C LYS A 495 -25.55 -3.61 -34.15
N ALA A 496 -25.13 -2.71 -35.04
CA ALA A 496 -24.81 -3.05 -36.43
C ALA A 496 -23.65 -4.07 -36.49
N TYR A 497 -22.57 -3.82 -35.75
CA TYR A 497 -21.40 -4.71 -35.71
C TYR A 497 -21.71 -6.14 -35.23
N PHE A 498 -22.62 -6.28 -34.26
CA PHE A 498 -23.00 -7.59 -33.71
C PHE A 498 -24.15 -8.28 -34.45
N ASN A 499 -24.82 -7.60 -35.37
CA ASN A 499 -25.97 -8.15 -36.10
C ASN A 499 -25.59 -9.38 -36.95
N ASP A 500 -24.39 -9.37 -37.53
CA ASP A 500 -23.90 -10.45 -38.41
C ASP A 500 -23.18 -11.58 -37.67
N LYS A 501 -23.06 -11.49 -36.33
CA LYS A 501 -22.37 -12.49 -35.50
C LYS A 501 -23.37 -13.35 -34.72
N LYS A 502 -23.42 -14.65 -35.03
CA LYS A 502 -24.40 -15.58 -34.43
C LYS A 502 -24.20 -15.85 -32.94
N TYR A 503 -22.97 -16.13 -32.52
CA TYR A 503 -22.64 -16.51 -31.14
C TYR A 503 -21.45 -15.71 -30.66
N ILE A 504 -21.69 -14.81 -29.71
CA ILE A 504 -20.65 -13.98 -29.09
C ILE A 504 -20.91 -13.88 -27.60
N THR A 505 -19.86 -13.55 -26.86
CA THR A 505 -19.95 -13.32 -25.42
C THR A 505 -19.32 -11.99 -25.08
N ILE A 506 -20.05 -11.14 -24.37
CA ILE A 506 -19.55 -9.91 -23.77
C ILE A 506 -19.33 -10.21 -22.29
N ASN A 507 -18.06 -10.21 -21.86
CA ASN A 507 -17.68 -10.41 -20.47
C ASN A 507 -17.39 -9.05 -19.85
N VAL A 508 -18.08 -8.69 -18.77
CA VAL A 508 -17.82 -7.47 -18.00
C VAL A 508 -17.16 -7.88 -16.69
N LEU A 509 -15.89 -7.53 -16.51
CA LEU A 509 -15.11 -7.84 -15.30
C LEU A 509 -14.87 -6.54 -14.52
N ALA A 510 -15.28 -6.48 -13.26
CA ALA A 510 -15.14 -5.29 -12.40
C ALA A 510 -14.43 -5.59 -11.08
N ASP A 511 -13.26 -4.99 -10.87
CA ASP A 511 -12.49 -5.02 -9.62
C ASP A 511 -12.23 -3.60 -9.11
N ASN A 512 -11.68 -3.43 -7.90
CA ASN A 512 -11.36 -2.14 -7.28
C ASN A 512 -12.57 -1.22 -7.00
N LEU A 513 -13.78 -1.78 -6.91
CA LEU A 513 -15.00 -1.04 -6.54
C LEU A 513 -15.00 -0.57 -5.07
N ASP A 514 -14.03 -1.04 -4.27
CA ASP A 514 -13.86 -0.70 -2.86
C ASP A 514 -12.99 0.54 -2.60
N LYS A 515 -12.35 1.10 -3.62
CA LYS A 515 -11.38 2.21 -3.48
C LYS A 515 -11.94 3.49 -2.86
N SER A 516 -13.20 3.84 -3.12
CA SER A 516 -13.86 5.02 -2.52
C SER A 516 -14.78 4.69 -1.33
N TRP A 517 -14.77 3.42 -0.88
CA TRP A 517 -15.69 2.91 0.15
C TRP A 517 -15.32 3.40 1.54
N ASN A 518 -15.90 4.54 1.92
CA ASN A 518 -15.65 5.23 3.18
C ASN A 518 -16.98 5.76 3.75
N PRO A 519 -17.24 5.65 5.08
CA PRO A 519 -18.41 6.26 5.73
C PRO A 519 -18.66 7.73 5.40
N GLN A 520 -17.61 8.51 5.12
CA GLN A 520 -17.70 9.93 4.74
C GLN A 520 -18.34 10.14 3.35
N ASN A 521 -18.25 9.15 2.46
CA ASN A 521 -18.60 9.26 1.04
C ASN A 521 -19.98 8.67 0.73
N ASN A 522 -20.94 8.79 1.65
CA ASN A 522 -22.34 8.31 1.53
C ASN A 522 -22.47 6.86 1.00
N LEU A 523 -22.30 5.88 1.90
CA LEU A 523 -22.34 4.45 1.59
C LEU A 523 -23.62 3.97 0.87
N LEU A 524 -24.76 4.64 1.07
CA LEU A 524 -26.00 4.30 0.37
C LEU A 524 -25.89 4.58 -1.14
N VAL A 525 -25.34 5.73 -1.51
CA VAL A 525 -25.13 6.10 -2.92
C VAL A 525 -24.11 5.18 -3.59
N GLN A 526 -23.05 4.80 -2.88
CA GLN A 526 -22.08 3.82 -3.37
C GLN A 526 -22.70 2.42 -3.55
N SER A 527 -23.57 2.01 -2.62
CA SER A 527 -24.34 0.78 -2.73
C SER A 527 -25.21 0.78 -3.98
N ASP A 528 -25.91 1.88 -4.27
CA ASP A 528 -26.71 2.03 -5.50
C ASP A 528 -25.86 1.93 -6.77
N MET A 529 -24.68 2.55 -6.78
CA MET A 529 -23.74 2.48 -7.89
C MET A 529 -23.27 1.04 -8.16
N ILE A 530 -22.95 0.25 -7.13
CA ILE A 530 -22.55 -1.16 -7.29
C ILE A 530 -23.73 -2.04 -7.70
N LEU A 531 -24.93 -1.81 -7.13
CA LEU A 531 -26.15 -2.54 -7.48
C LEU A 531 -26.56 -2.32 -8.94
N THR A 532 -26.47 -1.09 -9.44
CA THR A 532 -26.75 -0.80 -10.86
C THR A 532 -25.75 -1.49 -11.80
N LEU A 533 -24.49 -1.65 -11.41
CA LEU A 533 -23.51 -2.45 -12.16
C LEU A 533 -23.89 -3.94 -12.19
N LEU A 534 -24.41 -4.48 -11.09
CA LEU A 534 -24.92 -5.86 -11.02
C LEU A 534 -26.15 -6.09 -11.93
N GLU A 535 -26.87 -5.03 -12.29
CA GLU A 535 -28.11 -5.07 -13.08
C GLU A 535 -27.94 -4.65 -14.55
N VAL A 536 -26.77 -4.09 -14.92
CA VAL A 536 -26.51 -3.49 -16.24
C VAL A 536 -26.55 -4.49 -17.40
N ASP A 537 -26.33 -5.77 -17.12
CA ASP A 537 -26.34 -6.84 -18.14
C ASP A 537 -27.66 -6.87 -18.93
N SER A 538 -28.78 -6.67 -18.25
CA SER A 538 -30.11 -6.68 -18.86
C SER A 538 -30.27 -5.51 -19.82
N THR A 539 -29.74 -4.34 -19.45
CA THR A 539 -29.69 -3.15 -20.29
C THR A 539 -28.85 -3.39 -21.53
N ILE A 540 -27.64 -3.93 -21.38
CA ILE A 540 -26.74 -4.22 -22.51
C ILE A 540 -27.37 -5.26 -23.44
N LYS A 541 -28.01 -6.30 -22.87
CA LYS A 541 -28.68 -7.34 -23.66
C LYS A 541 -29.81 -6.74 -24.48
N ASN A 542 -30.70 -5.98 -23.85
CA ASN A 542 -31.84 -5.36 -24.53
C ASN A 542 -31.39 -4.36 -25.60
N ASP A 543 -30.27 -3.67 -25.38
CA ASP A 543 -29.72 -2.76 -26.37
C ASP A 543 -29.09 -3.51 -27.56
N LEU A 544 -28.23 -4.49 -27.32
CA LEU A 544 -27.38 -5.06 -28.38
C LEU A 544 -27.96 -6.32 -29.04
N SER A 545 -28.82 -7.07 -28.33
CA SER A 545 -29.44 -8.27 -28.89
C SER A 545 -30.61 -7.94 -29.79
N ASN A 546 -30.77 -8.73 -30.84
CA ASN A 546 -31.89 -8.66 -31.76
C ASN A 546 -32.50 -10.06 -31.81
N ASP A 547 -33.68 -10.23 -31.19
CA ASP A 547 -34.34 -11.51 -30.83
C ASP A 547 -34.48 -12.54 -31.97
N ARG A 548 -34.19 -12.15 -33.22
CA ARG A 548 -34.38 -12.98 -34.42
C ARG A 548 -33.07 -13.41 -35.11
N LYS A 549 -31.88 -12.90 -34.75
CA LYS A 549 -30.64 -13.12 -35.54
C LYS A 549 -29.35 -13.42 -34.76
N ASN A 550 -29.14 -12.86 -33.57
CA ASN A 550 -27.89 -13.00 -32.83
C ASN A 550 -28.13 -13.44 -31.37
N ASN A 551 -27.30 -14.36 -30.88
CA ASN A 551 -27.31 -14.78 -29.48
C ASN A 551 -26.09 -14.17 -28.77
N ILE A 552 -26.30 -13.05 -28.09
CA ILE A 552 -25.27 -12.35 -27.32
C ILE A 552 -25.37 -12.83 -25.87
N GLY A 553 -24.39 -13.62 -25.44
CA GLY A 553 -24.19 -13.94 -24.03
C GLY A 553 -23.59 -12.74 -23.30
N ILE A 554 -24.13 -12.38 -22.14
CA ILE A 554 -23.58 -11.32 -21.30
C ILE A 554 -23.24 -11.92 -19.96
N HIS A 555 -21.95 -11.89 -19.62
CA HIS A 555 -21.42 -12.47 -18.38
C HIS A 555 -20.83 -11.35 -17.52
N GLY A 556 -21.32 -11.22 -16.28
CA GLY A 556 -20.81 -10.26 -15.31
C GLY A 556 -19.96 -10.92 -14.23
N TYR A 557 -18.72 -10.45 -14.06
CA TYR A 557 -17.78 -10.91 -13.03
C TYR A 557 -17.45 -9.73 -12.11
N ILE A 558 -18.03 -9.71 -10.93
CA ILE A 558 -17.86 -8.58 -9.99
C ILE A 558 -17.11 -9.05 -8.76
N PHE A 559 -16.05 -8.33 -8.42
CA PHE A 559 -15.18 -8.62 -7.29
C PHE A 559 -15.47 -7.61 -6.18
N LEU A 560 -15.88 -8.09 -4.99
CA LEU A 560 -16.21 -7.22 -3.86
C LEU A 560 -15.49 -7.63 -2.58
N ARG A 561 -15.22 -6.63 -1.75
CA ARG A 561 -14.79 -6.84 -0.36
C ARG A 561 -15.95 -7.38 0.48
N GLU A 562 -15.64 -8.25 1.45
CA GLU A 562 -16.68 -8.97 2.22
C GLU A 562 -17.57 -8.05 3.06
N ASP A 563 -17.01 -7.01 3.67
CA ASP A 563 -17.75 -5.99 4.40
C ASP A 563 -18.67 -5.16 3.50
N ILE A 564 -18.23 -4.83 2.27
CA ILE A 564 -19.06 -4.15 1.26
C ILE A 564 -20.22 -5.04 0.85
N TYR A 565 -19.95 -6.31 0.53
CA TYR A 565 -21.00 -7.27 0.23
C TYR A 565 -22.01 -7.39 1.38
N ASN A 566 -21.54 -7.46 2.62
CA ASN A 566 -22.39 -7.54 3.81
C ASN A 566 -23.24 -6.28 4.01
N TYR A 567 -22.71 -5.10 3.66
CA TYR A 567 -23.48 -3.85 3.68
C TYR A 567 -24.56 -3.85 2.60
N ILE A 568 -24.17 -4.09 1.34
CA ILE A 568 -25.09 -4.13 0.20
C ILE A 568 -26.19 -5.18 0.40
N SER A 569 -25.85 -6.35 0.94
CA SER A 569 -26.84 -7.40 1.23
C SER A 569 -27.87 -7.00 2.28
N LYS A 570 -27.56 -6.04 3.16
CA LYS A 570 -28.50 -5.51 4.16
C LYS A 570 -29.37 -4.40 3.61
N THR A 571 -28.88 -3.64 2.63
CA THR A 571 -29.58 -2.49 2.03
C THR A 571 -30.35 -2.84 0.76
N ALA A 572 -30.00 -3.95 0.09
CA ALA A 572 -30.65 -4.38 -1.13
C ALA A 572 -32.11 -4.79 -0.90
N ASN A 573 -32.98 -4.44 -1.85
CA ASN A 573 -34.40 -4.83 -1.83
C ASN A 573 -34.60 -6.35 -1.92
N GLU A 574 -33.69 -7.06 -2.61
CA GLU A 574 -33.77 -8.51 -2.83
C GLU A 574 -32.45 -9.23 -2.47
N PRO A 575 -32.11 -9.35 -1.17
CA PRO A 575 -30.83 -9.92 -0.72
C PRO A 575 -30.58 -11.37 -1.17
N ASP A 576 -31.65 -12.16 -1.30
CA ASP A 576 -31.53 -13.57 -1.67
C ASP A 576 -31.04 -13.76 -3.11
N LYS A 577 -31.33 -12.83 -4.03
CA LYS A 577 -30.77 -12.87 -5.39
C LYS A 577 -29.25 -12.74 -5.34
N LEU A 578 -28.72 -11.84 -4.52
CA LEU A 578 -27.28 -11.65 -4.35
C LEU A 578 -26.59 -12.90 -3.79
N ARG A 579 -27.27 -13.64 -2.88
CA ARG A 579 -26.74 -14.89 -2.32
C ARG A 579 -26.56 -15.99 -3.36
N THR A 580 -27.43 -16.08 -4.35
CA THR A 580 -27.31 -17.10 -5.42
C THR A 580 -26.13 -16.86 -6.37
N LEU A 581 -25.65 -15.62 -6.45
CA LEU A 581 -24.53 -15.22 -7.29
C LEU A 581 -23.18 -15.30 -6.55
N LEU A 582 -23.20 -15.50 -5.22
CA LEU A 582 -22.05 -15.38 -4.34
C LEU A 582 -21.12 -16.60 -4.42
N TYR A 583 -19.84 -16.34 -4.64
CA TYR A 583 -18.75 -17.31 -4.46
C TYR A 583 -17.67 -16.68 -3.59
N LYS A 584 -17.48 -17.24 -2.39
CA LYS A 584 -16.47 -16.77 -1.45
C LYS A 584 -15.09 -17.31 -1.82
N ILE A 585 -14.09 -16.43 -1.75
CA ILE A 585 -12.68 -16.79 -1.84
C ILE A 585 -12.23 -17.18 -0.43
N ASP A 586 -12.09 -18.49 -0.22
CA ASP A 586 -11.82 -19.06 1.09
C ASP A 586 -10.46 -19.76 1.11
N TRP A 587 -9.51 -19.15 1.80
CA TRP A 587 -8.19 -19.71 2.06
C TRP A 587 -8.09 -20.32 3.47
N GLU A 588 -8.96 -19.91 4.39
CA GLU A 588 -8.90 -20.30 5.79
C GLU A 588 -9.27 -21.76 5.98
N ASN A 589 -10.30 -22.22 5.27
CA ASN A 589 -10.71 -23.62 5.28
C ASN A 589 -9.87 -24.50 4.32
N TYR A 590 -9.05 -23.89 3.44
CA TYR A 590 -8.24 -24.59 2.43
C TYR A 590 -6.75 -24.19 2.44
N PRO A 591 -6.06 -24.31 3.59
CA PRO A 591 -4.69 -23.82 3.75
C PRO A 591 -3.67 -24.52 2.83
N LEU A 592 -3.93 -25.75 2.37
CA LEU A 592 -3.03 -26.44 1.45
C LEU A 592 -2.92 -25.75 0.09
N LYS A 593 -3.98 -25.08 -0.38
CA LYS A 593 -3.90 -24.24 -1.60
C LYS A 593 -3.01 -23.02 -1.40
N LEU A 594 -2.98 -22.49 -0.18
CA LEU A 594 -2.08 -21.39 0.17
C LEU A 594 -0.62 -21.84 0.16
N LYS A 595 -0.35 -23.06 0.63
CA LYS A 595 0.96 -23.71 0.54
C LYS A 595 1.41 -23.84 -0.92
N GLU A 596 0.55 -24.40 -1.76
CA GLU A 596 0.78 -24.58 -3.21
C GLU A 596 1.13 -23.26 -3.91
N LEU A 597 0.43 -22.17 -3.58
CA LEU A 597 0.67 -20.84 -4.16
C LEU A 597 2.10 -20.35 -3.91
N ILE A 598 2.59 -20.52 -2.69
CA ILE A 598 3.95 -20.12 -2.32
C ILE A 598 4.96 -21.00 -3.02
N GLU A 599 4.72 -22.30 -3.04
CA GLU A 599 5.65 -23.25 -3.65
C GLU A 599 5.80 -22.99 -5.15
N LEU A 600 4.70 -22.76 -5.87
CA LEU A 600 4.75 -22.37 -7.28
C LEU A 600 5.49 -21.05 -7.48
N LYS A 601 5.23 -20.04 -6.63
CA LYS A 601 5.91 -18.74 -6.72
C LYS A 601 7.42 -18.86 -6.47
N LEU A 602 7.82 -19.61 -5.45
CA LEU A 602 9.22 -19.84 -5.13
C LEU A 602 9.93 -20.65 -6.22
N LYS A 603 9.28 -21.67 -6.78
CA LYS A 603 9.80 -22.41 -7.94
C LYS A 603 10.06 -21.49 -9.12
N HIS A 604 9.10 -20.62 -9.43
CA HIS A 604 9.19 -19.66 -10.51
C HIS A 604 10.36 -18.69 -10.31
N ILE A 605 10.46 -18.06 -9.14
CA ILE A 605 11.53 -17.10 -8.85
C ILE A 605 12.91 -17.76 -8.84
N LEU A 606 13.02 -18.98 -8.30
CA LEU A 606 14.28 -19.71 -8.22
C LEU A 606 14.64 -20.42 -9.53
N ASN A 607 13.85 -20.26 -10.60
CA ASN A 607 14.02 -20.96 -11.88
C ASN A 607 14.22 -22.48 -11.71
N LYS A 608 13.50 -23.09 -10.77
CA LYS A 608 13.62 -24.52 -10.45
C LYS A 608 12.87 -25.34 -11.49
N ALA A 609 13.43 -26.50 -11.83
CA ALA A 609 12.80 -27.44 -12.76
C ALA A 609 11.43 -27.92 -12.22
N GLU A 610 10.47 -28.18 -13.11
CA GLU A 610 9.08 -28.52 -12.75
C GLU A 610 9.00 -29.76 -11.83
N ASP A 611 9.93 -30.70 -12.03
CA ASP A 611 10.14 -31.96 -11.33
C ASP A 611 10.74 -31.82 -9.92
N THR A 612 11.16 -30.61 -9.51
CA THR A 612 11.61 -30.35 -8.13
C THR A 612 10.48 -30.65 -7.16
N THR A 613 10.68 -31.58 -6.22
CA THR A 613 9.62 -31.90 -5.25
C THR A 613 9.42 -30.75 -4.26
N LEU A 614 8.19 -30.61 -3.76
CA LEU A 614 7.82 -29.52 -2.86
C LEU A 614 8.58 -29.62 -1.53
N ASP A 615 8.80 -30.83 -1.04
CA ASP A 615 9.54 -31.06 0.22
C ASP A 615 11.03 -30.73 0.07
N ASP A 616 11.63 -30.99 -1.10
CA ASP A 616 13.01 -30.60 -1.39
C ASP A 616 13.19 -29.09 -1.35
N LEU A 617 12.23 -28.33 -1.90
CA LEU A 617 12.24 -26.87 -1.88
C LEU A 617 12.25 -26.32 -0.44
N TRP A 618 11.36 -26.82 0.43
CA TRP A 618 11.35 -26.41 1.84
C TRP A 618 12.61 -26.84 2.59
N MET A 619 13.18 -28.01 2.28
CA MET A 619 14.44 -28.48 2.88
C MET A 619 15.65 -27.65 2.42
N GLU A 620 15.62 -27.10 1.21
CA GLU A 620 16.66 -26.18 0.70
C GLU A 620 16.60 -24.83 1.41
N LEU A 621 15.39 -24.29 1.61
CA LEU A 621 15.14 -22.95 2.15
C LEU A 621 15.17 -22.87 3.68
N PHE A 622 14.78 -23.93 4.40
CA PHE A 622 14.58 -23.92 5.85
C PHE A 622 15.44 -24.95 6.57
N GLU A 623 15.88 -24.62 7.77
CA GLU A 623 16.43 -25.60 8.70
C GLU A 623 15.34 -26.60 9.14
N LYS A 624 15.77 -27.81 9.51
CA LYS A 624 14.83 -28.84 9.96
C LYS A 624 14.25 -28.46 11.33
N PHE A 625 12.93 -28.33 11.41
CA PHE A 625 12.20 -28.18 12.68
C PHE A 625 11.82 -29.56 13.23
N ASP A 626 11.89 -29.74 14.55
CA ASP A 626 11.99 -31.08 15.15
C ASP A 626 10.77 -32.01 14.96
N LYS A 627 9.57 -31.53 14.56
CA LYS A 627 8.41 -32.38 14.16
C LYS A 627 7.35 -31.73 13.24
N LYS A 628 7.54 -30.46 12.82
CA LYS A 628 6.53 -29.69 12.07
C LYS A 628 7.13 -29.18 10.76
N SER A 629 6.36 -29.16 9.67
CA SER A 629 6.83 -28.51 8.44
C SER A 629 6.94 -26.99 8.67
N PRO A 630 7.85 -26.27 7.97
CA PRO A 630 7.92 -24.81 8.06
C PRO A 630 6.56 -24.15 7.80
N PHE A 631 5.80 -24.68 6.83
CA PHE A 631 4.45 -24.21 6.53
C PHE A 631 3.49 -24.34 7.73
N ASP A 632 3.52 -25.45 8.47
CA ASP A 632 2.65 -25.63 9.64
C ASP A 632 2.95 -24.62 10.75
N VAL A 633 4.22 -24.23 10.91
CA VAL A 633 4.61 -23.17 11.85
C VAL A 633 4.05 -21.83 11.37
N ILE A 634 4.26 -21.47 10.11
CA ILE A 634 3.79 -20.21 9.50
C ILE A 634 2.25 -20.11 9.60
N LYS A 635 1.54 -21.18 9.22
CA LYS A 635 0.07 -21.28 9.21
C LYS A 635 -0.55 -20.93 10.58
N ASN A 636 0.11 -21.26 11.68
CA ASN A 636 -0.41 -20.97 13.02
C ASN A 636 -0.22 -19.51 13.43
N ILE A 637 0.74 -18.81 12.83
CA ILE A 637 1.09 -17.41 13.14
C ILE A 637 0.24 -16.43 12.34
N ILE A 638 0.05 -16.69 11.05
CA ILE A 638 -0.54 -15.72 10.13
C ILE A 638 -2.07 -15.81 10.01
N ILE A 639 -2.68 -14.73 9.52
CA ILE A 639 -4.01 -14.80 8.88
C ILE A 639 -3.86 -15.52 7.55
N LEU A 640 -4.65 -16.57 7.34
CA LEU A 640 -4.55 -17.44 6.15
C LEU A 640 -5.10 -16.75 4.91
N ARG A 641 -4.25 -15.98 4.22
CA ARG A 641 -4.52 -15.41 2.89
C ARG A 641 -3.20 -15.10 2.16
N PRO A 642 -3.20 -14.99 0.81
CA PRO A 642 -1.98 -14.82 0.01
C PRO A 642 -1.09 -13.66 0.45
N ARG A 643 -1.67 -12.48 0.73
CA ARG A 643 -0.88 -11.30 1.12
C ARG A 643 -0.05 -11.53 2.39
N ASP A 644 -0.65 -12.13 3.41
CA ASP A 644 -0.04 -12.28 4.73
C ASP A 644 1.06 -13.32 4.73
N ILE A 645 0.89 -14.41 3.99
CA ILE A 645 1.94 -15.43 3.91
C ILE A 645 3.15 -14.95 3.09
N LEU A 646 2.91 -14.20 2.00
CA LEU A 646 3.99 -13.62 1.20
C LEU A 646 4.77 -12.58 2.01
N PHE A 647 4.06 -11.74 2.74
CA PHE A 647 4.67 -10.76 3.65
C PHE A 647 5.52 -11.44 4.73
N PHE A 648 4.99 -12.49 5.38
CA PHE A 648 5.69 -13.20 6.44
C PHE A 648 6.94 -13.92 5.92
N ILE A 649 6.84 -14.59 4.77
CA ILE A 649 7.99 -15.29 4.16
C ILE A 649 9.04 -14.29 3.68
N GLN A 650 8.64 -13.13 3.17
CA GLN A 650 9.58 -12.07 2.82
C GLN A 650 10.43 -11.66 4.02
N ASP A 651 9.81 -11.39 5.18
CA ASP A 651 10.55 -11.00 6.38
C ASP A 651 11.43 -12.13 6.93
N LEU A 652 11.06 -13.40 6.75
CA LEU A 652 11.92 -14.55 7.05
C LEU A 652 13.19 -14.53 6.19
N PHE A 653 13.06 -14.34 4.87
CA PHE A 653 14.20 -14.31 3.95
C PHE A 653 15.09 -13.11 4.19
N VAL A 654 14.50 -11.92 4.38
CA VAL A 654 15.24 -10.70 4.74
C VAL A 654 16.06 -10.91 6.01
N SER A 655 15.47 -11.49 7.05
CA SER A 655 16.18 -11.78 8.30
C SER A 655 17.34 -12.74 8.10
N ALA A 656 17.11 -13.84 7.38
CA ALA A 656 18.12 -14.85 7.15
C ALA A 656 19.28 -14.30 6.28
N ALA A 657 18.96 -13.55 5.23
CA ALA A 657 19.93 -12.89 4.36
C ALA A 657 20.79 -11.87 5.12
N ASN A 658 20.17 -11.02 5.94
CA ASN A 658 20.89 -10.02 6.74
C ASN A 658 21.82 -10.65 7.79
N ASN A 659 21.48 -11.85 8.27
CA ASN A 659 22.33 -12.64 9.15
C ASN A 659 23.36 -13.51 8.39
N ASN A 660 23.49 -13.36 7.06
CA ASN A 660 24.33 -14.16 6.17
C ASN A 660 24.12 -15.67 6.35
N ARG A 661 22.88 -16.08 6.65
CA ARG A 661 22.50 -17.49 6.69
C ARG A 661 22.21 -17.97 5.28
N VAL A 662 22.31 -19.28 5.08
CA VAL A 662 21.94 -19.95 3.81
C VAL A 662 20.52 -20.53 3.87
N LYS A 663 20.02 -20.78 5.09
CA LYS A 663 18.67 -21.28 5.36
C LYS A 663 18.00 -20.46 6.45
N VAL A 664 16.67 -20.40 6.41
CA VAL A 664 15.84 -19.81 7.46
C VAL A 664 15.92 -20.68 8.71
N SER A 665 16.31 -20.06 9.82
CA SER A 665 16.45 -20.68 11.14
C SER A 665 15.33 -20.24 12.09
N ARG A 666 15.29 -20.83 13.30
CA ARG A 666 14.35 -20.40 14.35
C ARG A 666 14.49 -18.92 14.74
N ALA A 667 15.69 -18.35 14.68
CA ALA A 667 15.91 -16.95 15.02
C ALA A 667 15.25 -15.98 14.02
N ASP A 668 15.13 -16.39 12.75
CA ASP A 668 14.50 -15.58 11.70
C ASP A 668 12.97 -15.51 11.89
N PHE A 669 12.35 -16.58 12.43
CA PHE A 669 10.94 -16.57 12.81
C PHE A 669 10.63 -15.56 13.92
N GLU A 670 11.52 -15.41 14.91
CA GLU A 670 11.31 -14.42 15.98
C GLU A 670 11.25 -12.99 15.41
N TYR A 671 12.12 -12.69 14.44
CA TYR A 671 12.08 -11.43 13.71
C TYR A 671 10.80 -11.27 12.88
N ALA A 672 10.47 -12.26 12.03
CA ALA A 672 9.30 -12.20 11.15
C ALA A 672 7.98 -12.10 11.94
N ILE A 673 7.87 -12.76 13.09
CA ILE A 673 6.71 -12.63 13.99
C ILE A 673 6.58 -11.20 14.49
N ALA A 674 7.67 -10.59 14.95
CA ALA A 674 7.64 -9.21 15.42
C ALA A 674 7.19 -8.25 14.30
N GLN A 675 7.78 -8.38 13.10
CA GLN A 675 7.42 -7.55 11.95
C GLN A 675 5.96 -7.76 11.51
N TYR A 676 5.49 -9.01 11.51
CA TYR A 676 4.12 -9.33 11.15
C TYR A 676 3.09 -8.86 12.18
N THR A 677 3.42 -8.94 13.48
CA THR A 677 2.57 -8.36 14.54
C THR A 677 2.47 -6.84 14.39
N GLU A 678 3.56 -6.15 14.04
CA GLU A 678 3.50 -4.72 13.73
C GLU A 678 2.62 -4.43 12.52
N PHE A 679 2.74 -5.25 11.47
CA PHE A 679 1.89 -5.16 10.29
C PHE A 679 0.40 -5.32 10.62
N LEU A 680 0.03 -6.33 11.41
CA LEU A 680 -1.35 -6.55 11.81
C LEU A 680 -1.91 -5.42 12.68
N ASN A 681 -1.15 -4.96 13.68
CA ASN A 681 -1.58 -3.86 14.54
C ASN A 681 -1.66 -2.54 13.76
N GLY A 682 -0.71 -2.28 12.85
CA GLY A 682 -0.71 -1.11 11.99
C GLY A 682 -1.93 -1.04 11.08
N ASN A 683 -2.25 -2.14 10.39
CA ASN A 683 -3.45 -2.21 9.56
C ASN A 683 -4.74 -2.05 10.38
N LEU A 684 -4.84 -2.70 11.55
CA LEU A 684 -6.00 -2.54 12.44
C LEU A 684 -6.19 -1.09 12.87
N ILE A 685 -5.10 -0.42 13.26
CA ILE A 685 -5.15 0.99 13.64
C ILE A 685 -5.57 1.85 12.46
N ALA A 686 -4.97 1.66 11.29
CA ALA A 686 -5.28 2.48 10.12
C ALA A 686 -6.74 2.33 9.66
N GLU A 687 -7.27 1.10 9.66
CA GLU A 687 -8.68 0.82 9.35
C GLU A 687 -9.65 1.49 10.35
N MET A 688 -9.27 1.59 11.63
CA MET A 688 -10.15 2.07 12.70
C MET A 688 -9.96 3.55 13.05
N LYS A 689 -8.80 4.16 12.72
CA LYS A 689 -8.41 5.50 13.18
C LYS A 689 -9.37 6.60 12.71
N ALA A 690 -9.96 6.45 11.53
CA ALA A 690 -10.91 7.41 10.98
C ALA A 690 -12.19 7.55 11.84
N GLU A 691 -12.67 6.45 12.41
CA GLU A 691 -13.85 6.43 13.29
C GLU A 691 -13.47 6.58 14.78
N PHE A 692 -12.30 6.04 15.15
CA PHE A 692 -11.78 6.01 16.51
C PHE A 692 -10.35 6.57 16.55
N PRO A 693 -10.15 7.91 16.55
CA PRO A 693 -8.82 8.52 16.57
C PRO A 693 -7.92 8.06 17.73
N GLU A 694 -8.52 7.72 18.87
CA GLU A 694 -7.82 7.26 20.07
C GLU A 694 -7.52 5.74 20.08
N VAL A 695 -7.85 5.01 19.00
CA VAL A 695 -7.64 3.54 18.90
C VAL A 695 -6.19 3.14 19.15
N VAL A 696 -5.23 3.99 18.78
CA VAL A 696 -3.80 3.79 19.05
C VAL A 696 -3.54 3.60 20.55
N ALA A 697 -4.17 4.42 21.40
CA ALA A 697 -4.02 4.33 22.85
C ALA A 697 -4.65 3.04 23.41
N VAL A 698 -5.73 2.57 22.77
CA VAL A 698 -6.42 1.32 23.14
C VAL A 698 -5.58 0.10 22.76
N VAL A 699 -5.06 0.06 21.54
CA VAL A 699 -4.15 -1.00 21.08
C VAL A 699 -2.91 -1.04 21.98
N ASN A 700 -2.26 0.11 22.23
CA ASN A 700 -1.10 0.19 23.13
C ASN A 700 -1.41 -0.28 24.56
N PHE A 701 -2.61 0.02 25.06
CA PHE A 701 -3.06 -0.47 26.37
C PHE A 701 -3.16 -2.01 26.38
N PHE A 702 -3.74 -2.60 25.35
CA PHE A 702 -3.82 -4.06 25.21
C PHE A 702 -2.44 -4.71 24.97
N GLN A 703 -1.55 -4.08 24.20
CA GLN A 703 -0.17 -4.55 24.02
C GLN A 703 0.62 -4.60 25.33
N LYS A 704 0.27 -3.76 26.32
CA LYS A 704 0.93 -3.75 27.62
C LYS A 704 0.40 -4.82 28.58
N TYR A 705 -0.91 -5.08 28.59
CA TYR A 705 -1.54 -5.93 29.60
C TYR A 705 -1.96 -7.31 29.09
N HIS A 706 -2.17 -7.47 27.77
CA HIS A 706 -2.61 -8.67 27.04
C HIS A 706 -3.99 -9.24 27.42
N ILE A 707 -4.28 -9.27 28.73
CA ILE A 707 -5.53 -9.70 29.32
C ILE A 707 -6.03 -8.57 30.21
N VAL A 708 -7.24 -8.08 29.95
CA VAL A 708 -7.82 -6.93 30.67
C VAL A 708 -9.22 -7.29 31.11
N ARG A 709 -9.59 -7.00 32.37
CA ARG A 709 -10.99 -7.16 32.80
C ARG A 709 -11.90 -6.19 32.04
N TYR A 710 -13.10 -6.64 31.70
CA TYR A 710 -14.09 -5.80 30.99
C TYR A 710 -14.28 -4.43 31.65
N ASN A 711 -14.41 -4.41 32.98
CA ASN A 711 -14.59 -3.17 33.73
C ASN A 711 -13.36 -2.23 33.64
N ASP A 712 -12.14 -2.77 33.64
CA ASP A 712 -10.92 -1.97 33.52
C ASP A 712 -10.78 -1.36 32.13
N TYR A 713 -11.17 -2.11 31.10
CA TYR A 713 -11.26 -1.63 29.72
C TYR A 713 -12.29 -0.49 29.60
N VAL A 714 -13.50 -0.67 30.10
CA VAL A 714 -14.54 0.38 30.09
C VAL A 714 -14.06 1.63 30.83
N ASN A 715 -13.44 1.48 32.00
CA ASN A 715 -12.89 2.60 32.77
C ASN A 715 -11.78 3.33 32.01
N LYS A 716 -10.93 2.59 31.28
CA LYS A 716 -9.87 3.18 30.45
C LYS A 716 -10.46 4.00 29.30
N LEU A 717 -11.50 3.50 28.62
CA LEU A 717 -12.17 4.23 27.54
C LEU A 717 -12.93 5.46 28.03
N LYS A 718 -13.60 5.38 29.18
CA LYS A 718 -14.24 6.56 29.81
C LYS A 718 -13.21 7.66 30.12
N LYS A 719 -11.98 7.31 30.51
CA LYS A 719 -10.87 8.28 30.69
C LYS A 719 -10.38 8.89 29.38
N LEU A 720 -10.61 8.24 28.25
CA LEU A 720 -10.35 8.77 26.91
C LEU A 720 -11.57 9.52 26.35
N THR A 721 -12.56 9.87 27.19
CA THR A 721 -13.78 10.62 26.82
C THR A 721 -14.76 9.87 25.90
N TYR A 722 -14.71 8.53 25.87
CA TYR A 722 -15.70 7.73 25.13
C TYR A 722 -17.01 7.62 25.93
N ASP A 723 -18.13 7.84 25.24
CA ASP A 723 -19.46 7.53 25.76
C ASP A 723 -19.81 6.02 25.60
N GLU A 724 -20.96 5.59 26.12
CA GLU A 724 -21.34 4.17 26.13
C GLU A 724 -21.56 3.60 24.72
N ASN A 725 -22.14 4.39 23.81
CA ASN A 725 -22.37 3.98 22.43
C ASN A 725 -21.06 3.80 21.67
N ARG A 726 -20.12 4.73 21.86
CA ARG A 726 -18.80 4.68 21.23
C ARG A 726 -17.96 3.53 21.77
N ILE A 727 -18.09 3.19 23.06
CA ILE A 727 -17.49 1.98 23.65
C ILE A 727 -18.07 0.72 23.00
N GLU A 728 -19.39 0.62 22.85
CA GLU A 728 -20.05 -0.51 22.19
C GLU A 728 -19.56 -0.68 20.75
N ASN A 729 -19.57 0.40 19.95
CA ASN A 729 -19.12 0.36 18.56
C ASN A 729 -17.64 -0.04 18.43
N LEU A 730 -16.75 0.60 19.19
CA LEU A 730 -15.32 0.24 19.20
C LEU A 730 -15.12 -1.23 19.57
N THR A 731 -15.82 -1.71 20.61
CA THR A 731 -15.69 -3.11 21.05
C THR A 731 -16.17 -4.07 19.98
N LYS A 732 -17.30 -3.75 19.34
CA LYS A 732 -17.85 -4.55 18.24
C LYS A 732 -16.86 -4.66 17.08
N ASP A 733 -16.19 -3.57 16.72
CA ASP A 733 -15.20 -3.57 15.64
C ASP A 733 -13.91 -4.30 16.01
N LEU A 734 -13.44 -4.20 17.26
CA LEU A 734 -12.28 -4.99 17.72
C LEU A 734 -12.57 -6.50 17.72
N PHE A 735 -13.81 -6.92 18.03
CA PHE A 735 -14.24 -8.33 17.89
C PHE A 735 -14.37 -8.73 16.43
N LYS A 736 -15.01 -7.91 15.59
CA LYS A 736 -15.20 -8.16 14.16
C LYS A 736 -13.86 -8.31 13.42
N ASN A 737 -12.86 -7.52 13.79
CA ASN A 737 -11.51 -7.60 13.23
C ASN A 737 -10.68 -8.76 13.83
N GLY A 738 -11.23 -9.51 14.80
CA GLY A 738 -10.55 -10.64 15.43
C GLY A 738 -9.40 -10.24 16.35
N TYR A 739 -9.33 -8.97 16.75
CA TYR A 739 -8.31 -8.45 17.66
C TYR A 739 -8.57 -8.89 19.10
N LEU A 740 -9.84 -8.86 19.54
CA LEU A 740 -10.26 -9.28 20.87
C LEU A 740 -11.20 -10.49 20.80
N PHE A 741 -11.11 -11.30 21.85
CA PHE A 741 -12.18 -12.20 22.28
C PHE A 741 -12.42 -12.04 23.77
N ALA A 742 -13.61 -12.41 24.23
CA ALA A 742 -13.93 -12.41 25.64
C ALA A 742 -13.82 -13.82 26.21
N PHE A 743 -13.39 -13.91 27.46
CA PHE A 743 -13.42 -15.13 28.24
C PHE A 743 -14.12 -14.87 29.56
N ASP A 744 -15.18 -15.61 29.81
CA ASP A 744 -15.85 -15.64 31.11
C ASP A 744 -15.18 -16.69 31.99
N ARG A 745 -14.43 -16.22 32.98
CA ARG A 745 -13.72 -17.10 33.94
C ARG A 745 -14.67 -17.88 34.83
N THR A 746 -15.88 -17.36 35.05
CA THR A 746 -16.88 -18.01 35.91
C THR A 746 -17.56 -19.17 35.18
N ALA A 747 -17.89 -18.98 33.89
CA ALA A 747 -18.55 -20.00 33.08
C ALA A 747 -17.59 -20.87 32.25
N ASN A 748 -16.29 -20.55 32.23
CA ASN A 748 -15.28 -21.16 31.35
C ASN A 748 -15.70 -21.12 29.87
N LEU A 749 -16.26 -19.97 29.45
CA LEU A 749 -16.82 -19.78 28.12
C LEU A 749 -15.99 -18.73 27.35
N VAL A 750 -15.62 -19.06 26.12
CA VAL A 750 -15.01 -18.11 25.18
C VAL A 750 -16.12 -17.52 24.31
N CYS A 751 -16.21 -16.19 24.27
CA CYS A 751 -17.06 -15.45 23.35
C CYS A 751 -16.21 -14.89 22.22
N LYS A 752 -16.52 -15.29 20.98
CA LYS A 752 -15.75 -14.90 19.80
C LYS A 752 -16.38 -13.75 19.02
N ASP A 753 -17.65 -13.45 19.28
CA ASP A 753 -18.32 -12.28 18.73
C ASP A 753 -18.93 -11.40 19.82
N TYR A 754 -19.27 -10.18 19.42
CA TYR A 754 -19.80 -9.16 20.32
C TYR A 754 -21.24 -9.46 20.75
N ASP A 755 -22.03 -10.16 19.94
CA ASP A 755 -23.42 -10.47 20.25
C ASP A 755 -23.50 -11.52 21.38
N GLU A 756 -22.62 -12.53 21.37
CA GLU A 756 -22.40 -13.48 22.46
C GLU A 756 -21.99 -12.75 23.75
N LEU A 757 -21.03 -11.83 23.66
CA LEU A 757 -20.61 -11.00 24.80
C LEU A 757 -21.79 -10.18 25.34
N LYS A 758 -22.58 -9.55 24.46
CA LYS A 758 -23.73 -8.72 24.85
C LYS A 758 -24.78 -9.56 25.57
N GLN A 759 -25.09 -10.75 25.08
CA GLN A 759 -25.98 -11.69 25.76
C GLN A 759 -25.45 -12.09 27.14
N LEU A 760 -24.14 -12.33 27.26
CA LEU A 760 -23.50 -12.67 28.53
C LEU A 760 -23.56 -11.50 29.53
N LEU A 761 -23.29 -10.29 29.07
CA LEU A 761 -23.40 -9.07 29.88
C LEU A 761 -24.84 -8.76 30.31
N LEU A 762 -25.84 -9.04 29.46
CA LEU A 762 -27.26 -8.90 29.81
C LEU A 762 -27.68 -9.93 30.88
N LYS A 763 -27.21 -11.19 30.77
CA LYS A 763 -27.46 -12.22 31.80
C LYS A 763 -26.88 -11.84 33.16
N ARG A 764 -25.74 -11.15 33.19
CA ARG A 764 -25.14 -10.58 34.42
C ARG A 764 -26.03 -9.54 35.10
N ILE A 765 -26.86 -8.81 34.35
CA ILE A 765 -27.80 -7.81 34.91
C ILE A 765 -29.05 -8.50 35.46
N LEU A 766 -29.51 -9.58 34.80
CA LEU A 766 -30.75 -10.30 35.15
C LEU A 766 -30.58 -11.32 36.28
N TYR A 767 -29.41 -11.93 36.42
CA TYR A 767 -29.09 -12.91 37.45
C TYR A 767 -28.01 -12.34 38.37
N PHE A 768 -28.16 -12.45 39.69
CA PHE A 768 -27.22 -11.95 40.72
C PHE A 768 -25.80 -12.57 40.68
N TRP A 769 -25.43 -13.26 39.60
CA TRP A 769 -24.14 -13.91 39.39
C TRP A 769 -23.12 -12.92 38.78
N LYS A 770 -22.00 -12.70 39.49
CA LYS A 770 -20.89 -11.88 38.99
C LYS A 770 -20.05 -12.70 38.00
N HIS A 771 -20.32 -12.56 36.71
CA HIS A 771 -19.44 -13.05 35.65
C HIS A 771 -18.13 -12.23 35.63
N ASP A 772 -16.97 -12.88 35.82
CA ASP A 772 -15.64 -12.25 35.70
C ASP A 772 -15.18 -12.35 34.23
N VAL A 773 -15.61 -11.37 33.44
CA VAL A 773 -15.31 -11.29 32.01
C VAL A 773 -13.97 -10.58 31.81
N VAL A 774 -13.06 -11.24 31.10
CA VAL A 774 -11.81 -10.66 30.63
C VAL A 774 -11.78 -10.60 29.11
N PHE A 775 -11.21 -9.54 28.58
CA PHE A 775 -10.83 -9.42 27.18
C PHE A 775 -9.39 -9.90 27.02
N MET A 776 -9.19 -10.71 26.00
CA MET A 776 -7.89 -11.26 25.62
C MET A 776 -7.61 -10.84 24.19
N VAL A 777 -6.39 -10.38 23.95
CA VAL A 777 -5.91 -10.08 22.60
C VAL A 777 -5.59 -11.40 21.90
N ASN A 778 -6.00 -11.52 20.65
CA ASN A 778 -5.62 -12.64 19.79
C ASN A 778 -4.09 -12.72 19.67
N GLU A 779 -3.52 -13.91 19.89
CA GLU A 779 -2.08 -14.14 19.99
C GLU A 779 -1.29 -13.62 18.79
N ARG A 780 -1.90 -13.63 17.59
CA ARG A 780 -1.29 -13.12 16.36
C ARG A 780 -0.94 -11.62 16.42
N TYR A 781 -1.64 -10.87 17.27
CA TYR A 781 -1.43 -9.43 17.47
C TYR A 781 -0.49 -9.12 18.63
N LEU A 782 0.03 -10.12 19.36
CA LEU A 782 0.87 -9.89 20.55
C LEU A 782 2.36 -9.91 20.21
N ASN A 783 3.07 -8.82 20.56
CA ASN A 783 4.51 -8.71 20.33
C ASN A 783 5.28 -9.73 21.19
N VAL A 784 5.88 -10.73 20.54
CA VAL A 784 6.38 -11.91 21.24
C VAL A 784 7.78 -11.71 21.81
N LYS A 785 7.86 -11.35 23.10
CA LYS A 785 9.08 -11.58 23.92
C LYS A 785 8.92 -12.62 25.03
N ARG A 786 7.75 -13.25 25.19
CA ARG A 786 7.54 -14.23 26.28
C ARG A 786 6.85 -15.56 25.92
N TYR A 787 6.18 -15.70 24.77
CA TYR A 787 5.45 -16.93 24.42
C TYR A 787 6.24 -17.95 23.57
N LEU A 788 7.28 -17.53 22.82
CA LEU A 788 7.93 -18.39 21.80
C LEU A 788 8.89 -19.48 22.32
N LYS A 789 9.11 -19.63 23.63
CA LYS A 789 10.15 -20.56 24.10
C LYS A 789 9.77 -22.04 24.12
N LYS A 790 8.49 -22.43 24.00
CA LYS A 790 8.14 -23.87 23.91
C LYS A 790 7.06 -24.24 22.88
N GLU A 791 5.90 -23.57 22.83
CA GLU A 791 4.69 -24.17 22.24
C GLU A 791 4.59 -24.22 20.70
N PHE A 792 5.15 -23.25 19.96
CA PHE A 792 5.02 -23.24 18.49
C PHE A 792 5.90 -24.29 17.80
N PHE A 793 7.10 -24.51 18.33
CA PHE A 793 8.12 -25.39 17.76
C PHE A 793 8.16 -26.81 18.38
N SER A 794 7.46 -27.03 19.51
CA SER A 794 7.13 -28.36 20.03
C SER A 794 5.86 -28.89 19.39
#